data_AF-A0A7Z2PRM1-F1
#
_entry.id   AF-A0A7Z2PRM1-F1
#
_cell.length_a   1.000
_cell.length_b   1.000
_cell.length_c   1.000
_cell.angle_alpha   90.00
_cell.angle_beta   90.00
_cell.angle_gamma   90.00
#
_symmetry.space_group_name_H-M   'P 1'
#
loop_
_entity.id
_entity.type
_entity.pdbx_description
1 polymer ?
#
loop_
_entity_poly.entity_id
_entity_poly.type
_entity_poly.pdbx_seq_one_letter_code
_entity_poly.pdbx_strand_id
1 'polypeptide(L)'
;MGVEAAGDNLTRTCVRGRRIVKLSDSKALKAAVPLTFIVAVAALARTWQLSQNEFSRQYYAAGVRSQLESWHNFLFNSFDPAGFVSIDKPPVAIWLQVISAKLLGFSALSILLAQVMAGLAAILLVYILVQKYWGRTAAAVAALSLALSPVNVAVDRSNNTESCLILVLLTAAWFGIRAAETGRLVLLCAAMAAIGVGFNIKMGAALVLAPVLALTFSLARPRAPVTWHLGRQVIAGMVLVIVSLSWAVLFDLAPARDRPYAGSTRHNSMLELALVHNGAARFLAMATPAGSPANSSPAASSETAPAGTVVRQPVMTDDSPVGLLRLFRPRAAAQFAWLLPLALLGLAFAWSDASGPGAARSRRISAAVWTGWLAMYWIVLSFAGGLIHTYYVAVLGPPLAVFSGIAAAGLWSRWQAGKLARMHLPLVIIATAAWQAYLCIARSETIGSDWLSVTWLTSIGIAAICAAGLCFLPQQNGRLPKLFAVVAFGALLVSPILTAASVVLRRPNIAAPIANMTALLAPSDTDRLASRTSRLEAARQKLTGYLTANRETAKFLVAVPNANVAAPLILATGQPVMAMGGYLGDDPILAPADIEQLVSDRQLRFVMLGGYTLAPAKQAAALEPIARWVRTKGRPVDPKLWRLSGASSSTPYRINLGNEWVEVPPPELFDLWRTAN
;
A
#
# COMPACT_ATOMS: atom_id res chain seq x y z
N MET A 1 80.77 -30.13 -3.71
CA MET A 1 80.79 -30.23 -5.19
C MET A 1 79.38 -30.56 -5.66
N GLY A 2 78.91 -29.86 -6.70
CA GLY A 2 77.96 -30.32 -7.73
C GLY A 2 76.65 -31.03 -7.34
N VAL A 3 75.58 -30.24 -7.33
CA VAL A 3 74.36 -30.30 -8.19
C VAL A 3 74.22 -31.44 -9.23
N GLU A 4 72.94 -31.76 -9.52
CA GLU A 4 72.33 -32.43 -10.72
C GLU A 4 72.29 -33.98 -10.76
N ALA A 5 71.25 -34.67 -11.25
CA ALA A 5 69.87 -34.38 -11.62
C ALA A 5 69.15 -35.68 -12.06
N ALA A 6 67.81 -35.58 -12.16
CA ALA A 6 66.94 -36.22 -13.16
C ALA A 6 66.39 -37.65 -12.98
N GLY A 7 65.06 -37.74 -13.13
CA GLY A 7 64.37 -38.78 -13.90
C GLY A 7 63.48 -39.70 -13.05
N ASP A 8 62.17 -39.45 -12.94
CA ASP A 8 61.11 -39.99 -13.82
C ASP A 8 60.92 -41.51 -13.67
N ASN A 9 59.73 -42.11 -13.54
CA ASN A 9 58.35 -41.66 -13.66
C ASN A 9 57.40 -42.82 -13.25
N LEU A 10 56.15 -42.47 -12.90
CA LEU A 10 54.90 -43.29 -13.05
C LEU A 10 54.71 -44.52 -12.12
N THR A 11 53.58 -44.78 -11.45
CA THR A 11 52.18 -44.45 -11.80
C THR A 11 51.21 -44.61 -10.60
N ARG A 12 50.30 -43.63 -10.48
CA ARG A 12 48.87 -43.67 -10.07
C ARG A 12 48.42 -44.42 -8.79
N THR A 13 47.82 -43.64 -7.88
CA THR A 13 46.39 -43.77 -7.58
C THR A 13 45.81 -42.44 -7.07
N CYS A 14 44.68 -42.04 -7.65
CA CYS A 14 43.94 -40.83 -7.32
C CYS A 14 42.99 -41.13 -6.16
N VAL A 15 43.11 -40.43 -5.03
CA VAL A 15 42.04 -40.37 -4.02
C VAL A 15 41.65 -38.91 -3.80
N ARG A 16 40.42 -38.64 -4.20
CA ARG A 16 39.74 -37.35 -4.21
C ARG A 16 39.33 -36.98 -2.77
N GLY A 17 40.13 -36.18 -2.09
CA GLY A 17 39.80 -35.66 -0.76
C GLY A 17 38.61 -34.69 -0.79
N ARG A 18 37.43 -35.13 -0.31
CA ARG A 18 36.32 -34.24 0.04
C ARG A 18 36.73 -33.37 1.23
N ARG A 19 36.98 -32.07 1.00
CA ARG A 19 36.94 -31.08 2.08
C ARG A 19 35.50 -30.94 2.56
N ILE A 20 35.15 -31.63 3.63
CA ILE A 20 33.97 -31.31 4.43
C ILE A 20 34.29 -29.99 5.14
N VAL A 21 33.79 -28.88 4.60
CA VAL A 21 33.79 -27.61 5.31
C VAL A 21 32.76 -27.74 6.42
N LYS A 22 33.21 -28.06 7.65
CA LYS A 22 32.43 -27.81 8.86
C LYS A 22 32.20 -26.29 8.96
N LEU A 23 31.07 -25.82 8.42
CA LEU A 23 30.52 -24.52 8.81
C LEU A 23 30.28 -24.62 10.32
N SER A 24 31.05 -23.90 11.14
CA SER A 24 30.79 -23.93 12.58
C SER A 24 29.37 -23.43 12.82
N ASP A 25 28.54 -24.26 13.43
CA ASP A 25 27.12 -23.97 13.71
C ASP A 25 26.96 -22.59 14.35
N SER A 26 27.95 -22.15 15.15
CA SER A 26 28.00 -20.83 15.79
C SER A 26 28.03 -19.61 14.86
N LYS A 27 28.63 -19.68 13.66
CA LYS A 27 28.66 -18.52 12.71
C LYS A 27 27.38 -18.42 11.91
N ALA A 28 26.75 -19.55 11.59
CA ALA A 28 25.44 -19.60 10.97
C ALA A 28 24.35 -19.17 11.96
N LEU A 29 24.40 -19.67 13.21
CA LEU A 29 23.48 -19.25 14.29
C LEU A 29 23.57 -17.75 14.57
N LYS A 30 24.78 -17.20 14.74
CA LYS A 30 25.00 -15.75 14.97
C LYS A 30 24.53 -14.89 13.79
N ALA A 31 24.48 -15.45 12.58
CA ALA A 31 23.97 -14.75 11.41
C ALA A 31 22.44 -14.85 11.27
N ALA A 32 21.84 -15.94 11.76
CA ALA A 32 20.40 -16.17 11.72
C ALA A 32 19.64 -15.34 12.77
N VAL A 33 20.21 -15.17 13.98
CA VAL A 33 19.53 -14.50 15.11
C VAL A 33 18.99 -13.09 14.76
N PRO A 34 19.74 -12.17 14.11
CA PRO A 34 19.22 -10.85 13.76
C PRO A 34 18.06 -10.91 12.76
N LEU A 35 18.14 -11.81 11.77
CA LEU A 35 17.08 -11.96 10.76
C LEU A 35 15.82 -12.55 11.39
N THR A 36 15.95 -13.60 12.20
CA THR A 36 14.82 -14.20 12.93
C THR A 36 14.13 -13.18 13.83
N PHE A 37 14.90 -12.36 14.55
CA PHE A 37 14.34 -11.28 15.37
C PHE A 37 13.59 -10.24 14.52
N ILE A 38 14.16 -9.79 13.41
CA ILE A 38 13.52 -8.82 12.52
C ILE A 38 12.21 -9.38 11.96
N VAL A 39 12.22 -10.64 11.51
CA VAL A 39 11.02 -11.31 10.98
C VAL A 39 9.97 -11.49 12.08
N ALA A 40 10.37 -11.83 13.31
CA ALA A 40 9.45 -11.95 14.44
C ALA A 40 8.81 -10.60 14.79
N VAL A 41 9.59 -9.52 14.85
CA VAL A 41 9.07 -8.15 15.05
C VAL A 41 8.14 -7.75 13.91
N ALA A 42 8.53 -8.02 12.67
CA ALA A 42 7.72 -7.71 11.49
C ALA A 42 6.39 -8.47 11.50
N ALA A 43 6.42 -9.76 11.81
CA ALA A 43 5.26 -10.64 11.89
C ALA A 43 4.33 -10.16 13.01
N LEU A 44 4.86 -9.92 14.22
CA LEU A 44 4.08 -9.40 15.34
C LEU A 44 3.40 -8.08 14.98
N ALA A 45 4.13 -7.12 14.42
CA ALA A 45 3.55 -5.83 14.00
C ALA A 45 2.44 -6.00 12.94
N ARG A 46 2.47 -7.05 12.12
CA ARG A 46 1.51 -7.28 11.04
C ARG A 46 0.32 -8.16 11.44
N THR A 47 0.47 -9.03 12.43
CA THR A 47 -0.58 -9.98 12.84
C THR A 47 -1.23 -9.66 14.17
N TRP A 48 -0.56 -8.91 15.05
CA TRP A 48 -1.12 -8.54 16.35
C TRP A 48 -2.39 -7.71 16.20
N GLN A 49 -3.48 -8.10 16.87
CA GLN A 49 -4.81 -7.48 16.77
C GLN A 49 -5.27 -7.24 15.33
N LEU A 50 -4.86 -8.07 14.36
CA LEU A 50 -5.22 -7.85 12.95
C LEU A 50 -6.74 -7.89 12.70
N SER A 51 -7.49 -8.63 13.52
CA SER A 51 -8.96 -8.69 13.47
C SER A 51 -9.64 -7.34 13.70
N GLN A 52 -8.99 -6.38 14.39
CA GLN A 52 -9.54 -5.03 14.59
C GLN A 52 -9.76 -4.27 13.28
N ASN A 53 -9.08 -4.69 12.21
CA ASN A 53 -9.18 -4.08 10.90
C ASN A 53 -10.40 -4.59 10.12
N GLU A 54 -11.10 -5.63 10.62
CA GLU A 54 -12.20 -6.30 9.93
C GLU A 54 -11.80 -6.60 8.46
N PHE A 55 -12.68 -6.35 7.49
CA PHE A 55 -12.39 -6.50 6.07
C PHE A 55 -11.55 -5.35 5.48
N SER A 56 -11.06 -4.40 6.30
CA SER A 56 -10.44 -3.16 5.86
C SER A 56 -11.29 -2.44 4.79
N ARG A 57 -10.89 -2.45 3.50
CA ARG A 57 -11.74 -1.96 2.41
C ARG A 57 -12.78 -3.02 2.05
N GLN A 58 -14.00 -2.80 2.51
CA GLN A 58 -15.14 -3.66 2.19
C GLN A 58 -15.38 -3.81 0.69
N TYR A 59 -15.06 -2.78 -0.12
CA TYR A 59 -15.16 -2.84 -1.58
C TYR A 59 -14.36 -4.01 -2.19
N TYR A 60 -13.08 -4.14 -1.82
CA TYR A 60 -12.25 -5.25 -2.31
C TYR A 60 -12.66 -6.59 -1.69
N ALA A 61 -13.06 -6.61 -0.42
CA ALA A 61 -13.51 -7.83 0.24
C ALA A 61 -14.82 -8.37 -0.37
N ALA A 62 -15.76 -7.50 -0.76
CA ALA A 62 -16.96 -7.87 -1.49
C ALA A 62 -16.60 -8.49 -2.84
N GLY A 63 -15.65 -7.89 -3.56
CA GLY A 63 -15.11 -8.48 -4.78
C GLY A 63 -14.47 -9.86 -4.56
N VAL A 64 -13.67 -10.04 -3.50
CA VAL A 64 -13.13 -11.36 -3.14
C VAL A 64 -14.26 -12.37 -2.90
N ARG A 65 -15.32 -11.98 -2.18
CA ARG A 65 -16.49 -12.84 -1.95
C ARG A 65 -17.15 -13.24 -3.26
N SER A 66 -17.40 -12.28 -4.14
CA SER A 66 -18.03 -12.48 -5.45
C SER A 66 -17.22 -13.39 -6.37
N GLN A 67 -15.89 -13.26 -6.33
CA GLN A 67 -14.96 -14.07 -7.13
C GLN A 67 -14.87 -15.52 -6.66
N LEU A 68 -15.24 -15.83 -5.42
CA LEU A 68 -15.29 -17.21 -4.92
C LEU A 68 -16.45 -18.02 -5.50
N GLU A 69 -17.50 -17.34 -5.98
CA GLU A 69 -18.74 -17.95 -6.48
C GLU A 69 -18.56 -18.63 -7.86
N SER A 70 -17.70 -18.10 -8.73
CA SER A 70 -17.50 -18.68 -10.06
C SER A 70 -16.15 -18.32 -10.69
N TRP A 71 -15.69 -19.19 -11.61
CA TRP A 71 -14.52 -18.92 -12.44
C TRP A 71 -14.68 -17.68 -13.32
N HIS A 72 -15.91 -17.39 -13.76
CA HIS A 72 -16.23 -16.17 -14.52
C HIS A 72 -15.95 -14.93 -13.70
N ASN A 73 -16.50 -14.87 -12.47
CA ASN A 73 -16.27 -13.73 -11.58
C ASN A 73 -14.79 -13.57 -11.23
N PHE A 74 -14.11 -14.68 -10.94
CA PHE A 74 -12.67 -14.68 -10.71
C PHE A 74 -11.91 -14.09 -11.90
N LEU A 75 -12.14 -14.58 -13.12
CA LEU A 75 -11.45 -14.13 -14.33
C LEU A 75 -11.68 -12.64 -14.60
N PHE A 76 -12.92 -12.15 -14.48
CA PHE A 76 -13.28 -10.77 -14.80
C PHE A 76 -13.17 -9.79 -13.63
N ASN A 77 -12.65 -10.24 -12.48
CA ASN A 77 -12.48 -9.41 -11.29
C ASN A 77 -13.81 -8.75 -10.83
N SER A 78 -14.90 -9.51 -10.86
CA SER A 78 -16.24 -9.02 -10.52
C SER A 78 -16.31 -8.51 -9.09
N PHE A 79 -16.98 -7.38 -8.89
CA PHE A 79 -17.25 -6.78 -7.59
C PHE A 79 -18.44 -7.46 -6.88
N ASP A 80 -19.51 -7.77 -7.61
CA ASP A 80 -20.72 -8.39 -7.08
C ASP A 80 -20.92 -9.83 -7.60
N PRO A 81 -21.66 -10.69 -6.86
CA PRO A 81 -21.84 -12.09 -7.23
C PRO A 81 -22.54 -12.33 -8.59
N ALA A 82 -23.33 -11.38 -9.08
CA ALA A 82 -24.01 -11.50 -10.37
C ALA A 82 -23.13 -11.08 -11.56
N GLY A 83 -21.90 -10.60 -11.33
CA GLY A 83 -21.00 -10.15 -12.37
C GLY A 83 -21.50 -8.88 -13.06
N PHE A 84 -22.13 -7.96 -12.33
CA PHE A 84 -22.67 -6.71 -12.89
C PHE A 84 -21.59 -5.66 -13.13
N VAL A 85 -20.69 -5.44 -12.16
CA VAL A 85 -19.57 -4.48 -12.29
C VAL A 85 -18.26 -5.09 -11.81
N SER A 86 -17.14 -4.68 -12.41
CA SER A 86 -15.80 -5.12 -12.00
C SER A 86 -15.24 -4.23 -10.87
N ILE A 87 -14.19 -4.70 -10.22
CA ILE A 87 -13.37 -3.84 -9.34
C ILE A 87 -12.60 -2.80 -10.19
N ASP A 88 -12.38 -1.60 -9.65
CA ASP A 88 -11.64 -0.47 -10.26
C ASP A 88 -10.10 -0.63 -10.25
N LYS A 89 -9.64 -1.89 -10.22
CA LYS A 89 -8.24 -2.30 -10.22
C LYS A 89 -8.04 -3.54 -11.07
N PRO A 90 -6.81 -3.76 -11.58
CA PRO A 90 -6.39 -5.04 -12.10
C PRO A 90 -6.50 -6.19 -11.07
N PRO A 91 -6.55 -7.44 -11.55
CA PRO A 91 -7.00 -8.54 -10.71
C PRO A 91 -5.95 -9.15 -9.79
N VAL A 92 -4.64 -9.07 -10.10
CA VAL A 92 -3.64 -9.98 -9.49
C VAL A 92 -3.57 -9.87 -7.97
N ALA A 93 -3.61 -8.66 -7.42
CA ALA A 93 -3.59 -8.50 -5.96
C ALA A 93 -4.89 -8.96 -5.28
N ILE A 94 -6.01 -8.99 -6.00
CA ILE A 94 -7.29 -9.52 -5.53
C ILE A 94 -7.32 -11.04 -5.69
N TRP A 95 -6.80 -11.60 -6.78
CA TRP A 95 -6.66 -13.04 -6.98
C TRP A 95 -5.86 -13.71 -5.87
N LEU A 96 -4.79 -13.09 -5.39
CA LEU A 96 -4.04 -13.61 -4.22
C LEU A 96 -4.91 -13.65 -2.95
N GLN A 97 -5.80 -12.66 -2.77
CA GLN A 97 -6.75 -12.65 -1.65
C GLN A 97 -7.83 -13.72 -1.83
N VAL A 98 -8.33 -13.93 -3.05
CA VAL A 98 -9.28 -15.02 -3.38
C VAL A 98 -8.65 -16.38 -3.12
N ILE A 99 -7.42 -16.61 -3.55
CA ILE A 99 -6.69 -17.87 -3.29
C ILE A 99 -6.57 -18.09 -1.78
N SER A 100 -6.18 -17.06 -1.02
CA SER A 100 -6.09 -17.15 0.45
C SER A 100 -7.45 -17.49 1.08
N ALA A 101 -8.52 -16.81 0.67
CA ALA A 101 -9.88 -17.07 1.16
C ALA A 101 -10.42 -18.45 0.72
N LYS A 102 -10.03 -18.95 -0.46
CA LYS A 102 -10.40 -20.29 -0.93
C LYS A 102 -9.72 -21.39 -0.11
N LEU A 103 -8.46 -21.18 0.29
CA LEU A 103 -7.68 -22.14 1.08
C LEU A 103 -8.03 -22.13 2.58
N LEU A 104 -8.31 -20.95 3.14
CA LEU A 104 -8.50 -20.75 4.59
C LEU A 104 -9.96 -20.50 5.00
N GLY A 105 -10.88 -20.43 4.03
CA GLY A 105 -12.26 -20.00 4.23
C GLY A 105 -12.41 -18.48 4.21
N PHE A 106 -13.54 -18.00 3.67
CA PHE A 106 -13.81 -16.56 3.55
C PHE A 106 -13.95 -15.90 4.92
N SER A 107 -12.98 -15.07 5.25
CA SER A 107 -12.95 -14.28 6.49
C SER A 107 -12.07 -13.05 6.33
N ALA A 108 -12.29 -12.03 7.17
CA ALA A 108 -11.42 -10.85 7.25
C ALA A 108 -9.94 -11.24 7.36
N LEU A 109 -9.62 -12.18 8.26
CA LEU A 109 -8.26 -12.65 8.49
C LEU A 109 -7.65 -13.27 7.22
N SER A 110 -8.37 -14.18 6.56
CA SER A 110 -7.88 -14.84 5.33
C SER A 110 -7.50 -13.84 4.23
N ILE A 111 -8.29 -12.77 4.08
CA ILE A 111 -8.07 -11.74 3.07
C ILE A 111 -6.84 -10.90 3.41
N LEU A 112 -6.74 -10.45 4.67
CA LEU A 112 -5.62 -9.61 5.13
C LEU A 112 -4.28 -10.37 5.13
N LEU A 113 -4.29 -11.68 5.40
CA LEU A 113 -3.08 -12.51 5.41
C LEU A 113 -2.32 -12.48 4.08
N ALA A 114 -3.00 -12.32 2.94
CA ALA A 114 -2.33 -12.23 1.65
C ALA A 114 -1.35 -11.03 1.58
N GLN A 115 -1.76 -9.85 2.07
CA GLN A 115 -0.89 -8.66 2.10
C GLN A 115 0.16 -8.76 3.22
N VAL A 116 -0.18 -9.35 4.37
CA VAL A 116 0.79 -9.62 5.45
C VAL A 116 1.96 -10.46 4.91
N MET A 117 1.65 -11.55 4.20
CA MET A 117 2.66 -12.44 3.62
C MET A 117 3.49 -11.72 2.55
N ALA A 118 2.87 -10.88 1.72
CA ALA A 118 3.59 -10.07 0.74
C ALA A 118 4.58 -9.09 1.40
N GLY A 119 4.15 -8.44 2.49
CA GLY A 119 5.00 -7.54 3.29
C GLY A 119 6.17 -8.26 3.96
N LEU A 120 5.94 -9.43 4.56
CA LEU A 120 7.01 -10.25 5.15
C LEU A 120 8.02 -10.72 4.10
N ALA A 121 7.55 -11.16 2.93
CA ALA A 121 8.40 -11.54 1.82
C ALA A 121 9.22 -10.35 1.29
N ALA A 122 8.64 -9.15 1.23
CA ALA A 122 9.35 -7.93 0.83
C ALA A 122 10.50 -7.60 1.79
N ILE A 123 10.29 -7.72 3.11
CA ILE A 123 11.34 -7.50 4.13
C ILE A 123 12.48 -8.51 3.97
N LEU A 124 12.15 -9.79 3.78
CA LEU A 124 13.13 -10.84 3.53
C LEU A 124 13.93 -10.59 2.25
N LEU A 125 13.25 -10.18 1.17
CA LEU A 125 13.90 -9.91 -0.11
C LEU A 125 14.82 -8.68 -0.03
N VAL A 126 14.44 -7.64 0.70
CA VAL A 126 15.34 -6.51 1.01
C VAL A 126 16.57 -6.98 1.77
N TYR A 127 16.41 -7.81 2.81
CA TYR A 127 17.56 -8.38 3.52
C TYR A 127 18.50 -9.13 2.57
N ILE A 128 17.98 -10.04 1.75
CA ILE A 128 18.77 -10.86 0.81
C ILE A 128 19.51 -9.98 -0.21
N LEU A 129 18.80 -9.02 -0.82
CA LEU A 129 19.38 -8.12 -1.81
C LEU A 129 20.49 -7.26 -1.21
N VAL A 130 20.26 -6.66 -0.05
CA VAL A 130 21.25 -5.78 0.59
C VAL A 130 22.44 -6.58 1.11
N GLN A 131 22.21 -7.78 1.66
CA GLN A 131 23.27 -8.62 2.23
C GLN A 131 24.34 -8.94 1.18
N LYS A 132 23.92 -9.25 -0.05
CA LYS A 132 24.82 -9.61 -1.15
C LYS A 132 25.78 -8.49 -1.53
N TYR A 133 25.34 -7.22 -1.54
CA TYR A 133 26.12 -6.09 -2.08
C TYR A 133 26.75 -5.20 -1.01
N TRP A 134 26.07 -5.05 0.13
CA TRP A 134 26.34 -4.06 1.17
C TRP A 134 26.63 -4.70 2.54
N GLY A 135 26.55 -6.04 2.62
CA GLY A 135 26.91 -6.80 3.82
C GLY A 135 25.77 -6.96 4.82
N ARG A 136 26.02 -7.79 5.84
CA ARG A 136 24.99 -8.25 6.79
C ARG A 136 24.42 -7.14 7.68
N THR A 137 25.26 -6.22 8.13
CA THR A 137 24.81 -5.12 9.01
C THR A 137 23.88 -4.18 8.25
N ALA A 138 24.24 -3.78 7.03
CA ALA A 138 23.38 -2.96 6.19
C ALA A 138 22.05 -3.65 5.90
N ALA A 139 22.09 -4.96 5.63
CA ALA A 139 20.89 -5.76 5.39
C ALA A 139 19.96 -5.85 6.60
N ALA A 140 20.52 -6.08 7.79
CA ALA A 140 19.74 -6.16 9.02
C ALA A 140 19.08 -4.82 9.34
N VAL A 141 19.82 -3.70 9.23
CA VAL A 141 19.26 -2.37 9.46
C VAL A 141 18.21 -2.03 8.40
N ALA A 142 18.46 -2.29 7.12
CA ALA A 142 17.47 -2.05 6.06
C ALA A 142 16.18 -2.85 6.27
N ALA A 143 16.29 -4.15 6.58
CA ALA A 143 15.13 -4.99 6.84
C ALA A 143 14.36 -4.53 8.09
N LEU A 144 15.06 -4.14 9.16
CA LEU A 144 14.43 -3.57 10.36
C LEU A 144 13.74 -2.23 10.07
N SER A 145 14.38 -1.33 9.32
CA SER A 145 13.80 -0.05 8.93
C SER A 145 12.52 -0.22 8.10
N LEU A 146 12.48 -1.18 7.18
CA LEU A 146 11.27 -1.50 6.43
C LEU A 146 10.20 -2.17 7.31
N ALA A 147 10.61 -3.06 8.21
CA ALA A 147 9.71 -3.74 9.15
C ALA A 147 8.98 -2.77 10.08
N LEU A 148 9.63 -1.67 10.45
CA LEU A 148 9.15 -0.61 11.33
C LEU A 148 8.64 0.64 10.58
N SER A 149 8.66 0.65 9.25
CA SER A 149 8.15 1.77 8.45
C SER A 149 6.64 1.92 8.64
N PRO A 150 6.13 3.06 9.16
CA PRO A 150 4.73 3.15 9.59
C PRO A 150 3.72 2.85 8.49
N VAL A 151 3.93 3.38 7.29
CA VAL A 151 3.02 3.16 6.16
C VAL A 151 3.11 1.74 5.63
N ASN A 152 4.29 1.11 5.66
CA ASN A 152 4.43 -0.28 5.24
C ASN A 152 3.70 -1.20 6.20
N VAL A 153 3.82 -0.96 7.52
CA VAL A 153 3.00 -1.68 8.52
C VAL A 153 1.50 -1.44 8.27
N ALA A 154 1.08 -0.23 7.94
CA ALA A 154 -0.32 0.08 7.69
C ALA A 154 -0.89 -0.64 6.45
N VAL A 155 -0.18 -0.62 5.31
CA VAL A 155 -0.66 -1.27 4.08
C VAL A 155 -0.58 -2.79 4.18
N ASP A 156 0.43 -3.34 4.85
CA ASP A 156 0.58 -4.79 5.07
C ASP A 156 -0.56 -5.36 5.94
N ARG A 157 -1.21 -4.52 6.75
CA ARG A 157 -2.36 -4.88 7.59
C ARG A 157 -3.71 -4.57 6.92
N SER A 158 -3.71 -4.17 5.66
CA SER A 158 -4.92 -3.83 4.89
C SER A 158 -5.12 -4.83 3.74
N ASN A 159 -6.24 -4.73 3.03
CA ASN A 159 -6.48 -5.49 1.80
C ASN A 159 -6.26 -4.66 0.53
N ASN A 160 -5.57 -3.51 0.66
CA ASN A 160 -5.14 -2.75 -0.51
C ASN A 160 -4.03 -3.49 -1.29
N THR A 161 -3.71 -3.00 -2.49
CA THR A 161 -2.78 -3.65 -3.43
C THR A 161 -1.29 -3.35 -3.18
N GLU A 162 -0.93 -2.48 -2.24
CA GLU A 162 0.45 -1.95 -2.13
C GLU A 162 1.49 -3.02 -1.78
N SER A 163 1.24 -3.89 -0.80
CA SER A 163 2.25 -4.85 -0.34
C SER A 163 2.59 -5.86 -1.44
N CYS A 164 1.56 -6.34 -2.14
CA CYS A 164 1.71 -7.16 -3.35
C CYS A 164 2.53 -6.44 -4.44
N LEU A 165 2.21 -5.17 -4.74
CA LEU A 165 2.96 -4.38 -5.72
C LEU A 165 4.44 -4.24 -5.32
N ILE A 166 4.72 -3.89 -4.06
CA ILE A 166 6.09 -3.71 -3.56
C ILE A 166 6.89 -5.01 -3.68
N LEU A 167 6.31 -6.16 -3.34
CA LEU A 167 6.96 -7.46 -3.50
C LEU A 167 7.31 -7.75 -4.96
N VAL A 168 6.38 -7.48 -5.88
CA VAL A 168 6.60 -7.68 -7.33
C VAL A 168 7.66 -6.73 -7.88
N LEU A 169 7.67 -5.47 -7.46
CA LEU A 169 8.71 -4.51 -7.84
C LEU A 169 10.09 -4.89 -7.29
N LEU A 170 10.16 -5.42 -6.06
CA LEU A 170 11.41 -5.96 -5.50
C LEU A 170 11.90 -7.19 -6.27
N THR A 171 10.98 -8.04 -6.71
CA THR A 171 11.28 -9.19 -7.57
C THR A 171 11.80 -8.74 -8.93
N ALA A 172 11.17 -7.73 -9.54
CA ALA A 172 11.64 -7.10 -10.76
C ALA A 172 13.03 -6.48 -10.59
N ALA A 173 13.29 -5.78 -9.48
CA ALA A 173 14.60 -5.24 -9.14
C ALA A 173 15.65 -6.34 -8.96
N TRP A 174 15.31 -7.46 -8.31
CA TRP A 174 16.21 -8.61 -8.21
C TRP A 174 16.59 -9.15 -9.59
N PHE A 175 15.62 -9.43 -10.46
CA PHE A 175 15.89 -9.86 -11.84
C PHE A 175 16.68 -8.81 -12.63
N GLY A 176 16.33 -7.53 -12.52
CA GLY A 176 16.99 -6.43 -13.22
C GLY A 176 18.46 -6.26 -12.80
N ILE A 177 18.75 -6.34 -11.50
CA ILE A 177 20.14 -6.33 -11.01
C ILE A 177 20.90 -7.54 -11.56
N ARG A 178 20.31 -8.75 -11.50
CA ARG A 178 20.95 -9.98 -12.03
C ARG A 178 21.13 -9.92 -13.55
N ALA A 179 20.20 -9.31 -14.27
CA ALA A 179 20.30 -9.08 -15.71
C ALA A 179 21.46 -8.13 -16.03
N ALA A 180 21.57 -7.01 -15.32
CA ALA A 180 22.66 -6.05 -15.51
C ALA A 180 24.04 -6.66 -15.21
N GLU A 181 24.15 -7.48 -14.16
CA GLU A 181 25.37 -8.21 -13.83
C GLU A 181 25.76 -9.20 -14.94
N THR A 182 24.82 -10.04 -15.38
CA THR A 182 25.11 -11.20 -16.24
C THR A 182 24.96 -10.93 -17.73
N GLY A 183 24.23 -9.88 -18.14
CA GLY A 183 23.93 -9.55 -19.53
C GLY A 183 22.92 -10.49 -20.20
N ARG A 184 22.30 -11.39 -19.44
CA ARG A 184 21.37 -12.40 -19.95
C ARG A 184 20.01 -11.77 -20.26
N LEU A 185 19.58 -11.88 -21.51
CA LEU A 185 18.28 -11.37 -21.98
C LEU A 185 17.11 -11.98 -21.21
N VAL A 186 17.14 -13.29 -20.93
CA VAL A 186 16.07 -13.97 -20.17
C VAL A 186 15.80 -13.31 -18.82
N LEU A 187 16.84 -12.84 -18.12
CA LEU A 187 16.66 -12.15 -16.85
C LEU A 187 16.11 -10.73 -17.01
N LEU A 188 16.45 -10.04 -18.11
CA LEU A 188 15.86 -8.75 -18.45
C LEU A 188 14.37 -8.91 -18.80
N CYS A 189 14.03 -9.92 -19.60
CA CYS A 189 12.65 -10.30 -19.89
C CYS A 189 11.90 -10.69 -18.61
N ALA A 190 12.51 -11.45 -17.70
CA ALA A 190 11.90 -11.79 -16.41
C ALA A 190 11.64 -10.55 -15.54
N ALA A 191 12.56 -9.57 -15.54
CA ALA A 191 12.36 -8.29 -14.86
C ALA A 191 11.17 -7.52 -15.46
N MET A 192 11.10 -7.43 -16.80
CA MET A 192 10.01 -6.76 -17.50
C MET A 192 8.67 -7.48 -17.37
N ALA A 193 8.66 -8.81 -17.37
CA ALA A 193 7.48 -9.62 -17.08
C ALA A 193 6.98 -9.37 -15.64
N ALA A 194 7.87 -9.30 -14.66
CA ALA A 194 7.50 -8.94 -13.29
C ALA A 194 6.90 -7.53 -13.20
N ILE A 195 7.45 -6.54 -13.91
CA ILE A 195 6.80 -5.22 -14.02
C ILE A 195 5.42 -5.31 -14.68
N GLY A 196 5.26 -6.14 -15.72
CA GLY A 196 3.96 -6.36 -16.36
C GLY A 196 2.94 -7.04 -15.44
N VAL A 197 3.37 -7.95 -14.56
CA VAL A 197 2.53 -8.46 -13.47
C VAL A 197 2.17 -7.33 -12.51
N GLY A 198 3.12 -6.42 -12.21
CA GLY A 198 2.87 -5.20 -11.46
C GLY A 198 1.82 -4.29 -12.10
N PHE A 199 1.79 -4.19 -13.43
CA PHE A 199 0.73 -3.49 -14.16
C PHE A 199 -0.63 -4.16 -13.92
N ASN A 200 -0.68 -5.49 -13.90
CA ASN A 200 -1.86 -6.25 -13.52
C ASN A 200 -2.16 -6.28 -12.00
N ILE A 201 -1.43 -5.50 -11.20
CA ILE A 201 -1.75 -5.19 -9.80
C ILE A 201 -2.24 -3.75 -9.67
N LYS A 202 -1.52 -2.79 -10.27
CA LYS A 202 -1.77 -1.35 -10.06
C LYS A 202 -1.42 -0.46 -11.26
N MET A 203 -1.63 -0.96 -12.48
CA MET A 203 -1.51 -0.21 -13.73
C MET A 203 -0.17 0.56 -13.83
N GLY A 204 -0.21 1.81 -14.32
CA GLY A 204 0.95 2.67 -14.56
C GLY A 204 1.87 2.89 -13.34
N ALA A 205 1.38 2.70 -12.11
CA ALA A 205 2.22 2.80 -10.92
C ALA A 205 3.38 1.78 -10.92
N ALA A 206 3.22 0.63 -11.57
CA ALA A 206 4.30 -0.35 -11.71
C ALA A 206 5.34 0.03 -12.76
N LEU A 207 4.93 0.72 -13.83
CA LEU A 207 5.78 1.03 -14.98
C LEU A 207 6.91 2.02 -14.64
N VAL A 208 6.77 2.77 -13.54
CA VAL A 208 7.75 3.75 -13.06
C VAL A 208 9.15 3.15 -12.89
N LEU A 209 9.25 1.87 -12.51
CA LEU A 209 10.54 1.18 -12.31
C LEU A 209 11.15 0.62 -13.61
N ALA A 210 10.35 0.40 -14.67
CA ALA A 210 10.84 -0.16 -15.93
C ALA A 210 12.02 0.60 -16.55
N PRO A 211 11.98 1.94 -16.73
CA PRO A 211 13.09 2.68 -17.34
C PRO A 211 14.37 2.60 -16.49
N VAL A 212 14.25 2.50 -15.16
CA VAL A 212 15.39 2.35 -14.26
C VAL A 212 16.13 1.05 -14.52
N LEU A 213 15.40 -0.08 -14.62
CA LEU A 213 15.99 -1.40 -14.85
C LEU A 213 16.56 -1.51 -16.27
N ALA A 214 15.85 -1.00 -17.27
CA ALA A 214 16.30 -0.95 -18.65
C ALA A 214 17.60 -0.15 -18.79
N LEU A 215 17.64 1.06 -18.23
CA LEU A 215 18.81 1.93 -18.27
C LEU A 215 19.99 1.31 -17.50
N THR A 216 19.75 0.78 -16.30
CA THR A 216 20.80 0.13 -15.50
C THR A 216 21.40 -1.07 -16.24
N PHE A 217 20.59 -1.87 -16.93
CA PHE A 217 21.05 -2.98 -17.75
C PHE A 217 22.01 -2.51 -18.86
N SER A 218 21.64 -1.45 -19.59
CA SER A 218 22.47 -0.91 -20.67
C SER A 218 23.75 -0.25 -20.13
N LEU A 219 23.64 0.62 -19.11
CA LEU A 219 24.78 1.32 -18.51
C LEU A 219 25.77 0.38 -17.82
N ALA A 220 25.32 -0.81 -17.37
CA ALA A 220 26.22 -1.82 -16.84
C ALA A 220 27.16 -2.43 -17.90
N ARG A 221 26.92 -2.17 -19.20
CA ARG A 221 27.64 -2.77 -20.35
C ARG A 221 27.94 -1.72 -21.44
N PRO A 222 28.65 -0.63 -21.12
CA PRO A 222 28.82 0.49 -22.05
C PRO A 222 29.64 0.17 -23.30
N ARG A 223 30.37 -0.96 -23.32
CA ARG A 223 31.18 -1.41 -24.46
C ARG A 223 30.41 -2.29 -25.44
N ALA A 224 29.17 -2.67 -25.13
CA ALA A 224 28.38 -3.46 -26.07
C ALA A 224 27.87 -2.56 -27.21
N PRO A 225 27.71 -3.10 -28.44
CA PRO A 225 27.20 -2.31 -29.57
C PRO A 225 25.79 -1.75 -29.29
N VAL A 226 25.47 -0.58 -29.85
CA VAL A 226 24.13 0.03 -29.71
C VAL A 226 23.03 -0.92 -30.19
N THR A 227 23.26 -1.66 -31.27
CA THR A 227 22.33 -2.68 -31.80
C THR A 227 22.05 -3.81 -30.81
N TRP A 228 23.03 -4.20 -30.00
CA TRP A 228 22.87 -5.20 -28.94
C TRP A 228 21.95 -4.70 -27.81
N HIS A 229 22.08 -3.43 -27.45
CA HIS A 229 21.19 -2.79 -26.48
C HIS A 229 19.79 -2.70 -27.05
N LEU A 230 19.64 -2.12 -28.24
CA LEU A 230 18.34 -1.93 -28.88
C LEU A 230 17.58 -3.23 -29.02
N GLY A 231 18.20 -4.30 -29.55
CA GLY A 231 17.54 -5.60 -29.70
C GLY A 231 17.04 -6.19 -28.37
N ARG A 232 17.81 -6.04 -27.29
CA ARG A 232 17.40 -6.54 -25.96
C ARG A 232 16.30 -5.69 -25.34
N GLN A 233 16.37 -4.37 -25.49
CA GLN A 233 15.35 -3.47 -24.99
C GLN A 233 14.03 -3.66 -25.75
N VAL A 234 14.08 -3.89 -27.07
CA VAL A 234 12.90 -4.23 -27.88
C VAL A 234 12.27 -5.53 -27.40
N ILE A 235 13.03 -6.62 -27.28
CA ILE A 235 12.49 -7.92 -26.85
C ILE A 235 11.94 -7.83 -25.41
N ALA A 236 12.67 -7.20 -24.49
CA ALA A 236 12.20 -7.05 -23.12
C ALA A 236 10.98 -6.11 -23.01
N GLY A 237 10.94 -5.06 -23.83
CA GLY A 237 9.79 -4.16 -23.95
C GLY A 237 8.55 -4.87 -24.51
N MET A 238 8.71 -5.74 -25.50
CA MET A 238 7.61 -6.59 -25.99
C MET A 238 7.06 -7.49 -24.87
N VAL A 239 7.93 -8.11 -24.07
CA VAL A 239 7.51 -8.91 -22.90
C VAL A 239 6.75 -8.05 -21.89
N LEU A 240 7.25 -6.84 -21.58
CA LEU A 240 6.54 -5.91 -20.69
C LEU A 240 5.12 -5.62 -21.21
N VAL A 241 4.99 -5.26 -22.49
CA VAL A 241 3.70 -4.89 -23.10
C VAL A 241 2.75 -6.08 -23.11
N ILE A 242 3.19 -7.25 -23.59
CA ILE A 242 2.37 -8.46 -23.67
C ILE A 242 1.83 -8.84 -22.29
N VAL A 243 2.70 -8.88 -21.27
CA VAL A 243 2.28 -9.25 -19.92
C VAL A 243 1.36 -8.17 -19.33
N SER A 244 1.72 -6.88 -19.46
CA SER A 244 0.91 -5.78 -18.92
C SER A 244 -0.51 -5.77 -19.49
N LEU A 245 -0.65 -5.91 -20.81
CA LEU A 245 -1.93 -5.77 -21.48
C LEU A 245 -2.74 -7.07 -21.52
N SER A 246 -2.15 -8.22 -21.16
CA SER A 246 -2.77 -9.55 -21.27
C SER A 246 -4.20 -9.61 -20.74
N TRP A 247 -4.44 -9.16 -19.50
CA TRP A 247 -5.77 -9.21 -18.90
C TRP A 247 -6.71 -8.10 -19.41
N ALA A 248 -6.21 -6.86 -19.57
CA ALA A 248 -7.03 -5.75 -20.05
C ALA A 248 -7.55 -6.02 -21.48
N VAL A 249 -6.72 -6.59 -22.35
CA VAL A 249 -7.12 -7.00 -23.71
C VAL A 249 -8.10 -8.17 -23.66
N LEU A 250 -7.87 -9.17 -22.80
CA LEU A 250 -8.84 -10.26 -22.60
C LEU A 250 -10.21 -9.73 -22.15
N PHE A 251 -10.20 -8.78 -21.22
CA PHE A 251 -11.43 -8.15 -20.72
C PHE A 251 -12.13 -7.37 -21.83
N ASP A 252 -11.41 -6.50 -22.53
CA ASP A 252 -12.01 -5.60 -23.52
C ASP A 252 -12.46 -6.32 -24.80
N LEU A 253 -11.80 -7.43 -25.17
CA LEU A 253 -12.20 -8.27 -26.30
C LEU A 253 -13.39 -9.20 -25.98
N ALA A 254 -13.65 -9.51 -24.71
CA ALA A 254 -14.82 -10.29 -24.35
C ALA A 254 -16.10 -9.47 -24.61
N PRO A 255 -17.16 -10.07 -25.19
CA PRO A 255 -18.40 -9.36 -25.48
C PRO A 255 -19.00 -8.73 -24.21
N ALA A 256 -19.49 -7.49 -24.30
CA ALA A 256 -19.99 -6.75 -23.14
C ALA A 256 -21.14 -7.44 -22.37
N ARG A 257 -21.92 -8.30 -23.04
CA ARG A 257 -22.97 -9.13 -22.41
C ARG A 257 -22.44 -10.29 -21.57
N ASP A 258 -21.21 -10.71 -21.84
CA ASP A 258 -20.57 -11.90 -21.25
C ASP A 258 -19.54 -11.51 -20.16
N ARG A 259 -19.48 -10.24 -19.77
CA ARG A 259 -18.56 -9.72 -18.74
C ARG A 259 -19.20 -8.58 -17.94
N PRO A 260 -18.72 -8.29 -16.72
CA PRO A 260 -19.14 -7.11 -15.99
C PRO A 260 -18.79 -5.81 -16.72
N TYR A 261 -19.47 -4.73 -16.33
CA TYR A 261 -19.05 -3.37 -16.69
C TYR A 261 -17.69 -3.05 -16.04
N ALA A 262 -16.77 -2.45 -16.80
CA ALA A 262 -15.48 -2.00 -16.29
C ALA A 262 -15.69 -0.81 -15.34
N GLY A 263 -15.60 -1.05 -14.03
CA GLY A 263 -15.83 -0.01 -13.02
C GLY A 263 -14.89 1.19 -13.15
N SER A 264 -15.39 2.39 -12.83
CA SER A 264 -14.70 3.69 -12.93
C SER A 264 -14.34 4.11 -14.37
N THR A 265 -15.16 3.72 -15.36
CA THR A 265 -14.96 4.02 -16.79
C THR A 265 -16.22 4.60 -17.41
N ARG A 266 -16.08 5.31 -18.54
CA ARG A 266 -17.22 5.86 -19.30
C ARG A 266 -17.64 4.98 -20.48
N HIS A 267 -16.72 4.15 -21.00
CA HIS A 267 -16.94 3.37 -22.23
C HIS A 267 -16.73 1.87 -22.00
N ASN A 268 -16.83 1.40 -20.76
CA ASN A 268 -16.75 -0.02 -20.43
C ASN A 268 -15.44 -0.71 -20.90
N SER A 269 -14.29 -0.06 -20.65
CA SER A 269 -12.96 -0.52 -21.08
C SER A 269 -11.90 -0.47 -19.95
N MET A 270 -11.19 -1.58 -19.76
CA MET A 270 -10.06 -1.67 -18.83
C MET A 270 -8.83 -0.92 -19.32
N LEU A 271 -8.66 -0.76 -20.64
CA LEU A 271 -7.63 0.12 -21.19
C LEU A 271 -7.94 1.60 -20.89
N GLU A 272 -9.21 2.02 -21.00
CA GLU A 272 -9.64 3.34 -20.56
C GLU A 272 -9.36 3.53 -19.06
N LEU A 273 -9.72 2.55 -18.22
CA LEU A 273 -9.42 2.58 -16.78
C LEU A 273 -7.92 2.77 -16.51
N ALA A 274 -7.05 2.08 -17.27
CA ALA A 274 -5.60 2.14 -17.11
C ALA A 274 -5.01 3.49 -17.54
N LEU A 275 -5.41 3.99 -18.71
CA LEU A 275 -4.81 5.17 -19.35
C LEU A 275 -5.42 6.49 -18.87
N VAL A 276 -6.72 6.50 -18.58
CA VAL A 276 -7.45 7.72 -18.17
C VAL A 276 -7.53 7.79 -16.66
N HIS A 277 -8.35 6.95 -16.02
CA HIS A 277 -8.65 7.07 -14.59
C HIS A 277 -7.43 6.79 -13.68
N ASN A 278 -6.67 5.73 -13.97
CA ASN A 278 -5.44 5.40 -13.24
C ASN A 278 -4.16 5.99 -13.86
N GLY A 279 -4.28 6.68 -15.00
CA GLY A 279 -3.17 7.30 -15.73
C GLY A 279 -3.31 8.82 -15.75
N ALA A 280 -3.78 9.37 -16.87
CA ALA A 280 -3.83 10.81 -17.13
C ALA A 280 -4.51 11.62 -16.01
N ALA A 281 -5.62 11.13 -15.46
CA ALA A 281 -6.37 11.79 -14.38
C ALA A 281 -5.58 11.93 -13.05
N ARG A 282 -4.46 11.22 -12.90
CA ARG A 282 -3.57 11.34 -11.73
C ARG A 282 -2.58 12.51 -11.86
N PHE A 283 -2.34 13.00 -13.08
CA PHE A 283 -1.37 14.07 -13.36
C PHE A 283 -2.05 15.34 -13.86
N LEU A 284 -3.05 15.20 -14.72
CA LEU A 284 -3.89 16.31 -15.16
C LEU A 284 -4.76 16.72 -13.99
N ALA A 285 -4.54 17.93 -13.49
CA ALA A 285 -5.54 18.60 -12.67
C ALA A 285 -6.75 18.82 -13.56
N MET A 286 -7.73 17.90 -13.54
CA MET A 286 -9.05 18.24 -14.06
C MET A 286 -9.49 19.46 -13.29
N ALA A 287 -9.85 20.54 -14.00
CA ALA A 287 -10.38 21.74 -13.40
C ALA A 287 -11.56 21.35 -12.51
N THR A 288 -11.31 21.29 -11.20
CA THR A 288 -12.36 21.20 -10.23
C THR A 288 -12.76 22.64 -9.95
N PRO A 289 -14.06 22.99 -10.06
CA PRO A 289 -14.56 24.14 -9.33
C PRO A 289 -14.05 24.04 -7.89
N ALA A 290 -13.73 25.16 -7.25
CA ALA A 290 -13.31 25.18 -5.85
C ALA A 290 -14.22 24.24 -5.02
N GLY A 291 -13.65 23.19 -4.41
CA GLY A 291 -14.41 22.19 -3.63
C GLY A 291 -14.31 20.73 -4.07
N SER A 292 -13.15 20.23 -4.49
CA SER A 292 -13.02 18.80 -4.79
C SER A 292 -13.01 17.94 -3.50
N PRO A 293 -13.87 16.91 -3.40
CA PRO A 293 -14.14 16.20 -2.15
C PRO A 293 -13.09 15.11 -1.89
N ALA A 294 -12.17 15.38 -0.97
CA ALA A 294 -11.16 14.41 -0.58
C ALA A 294 -11.02 14.28 0.95
N ASN A 295 -12.15 14.27 1.65
CA ASN A 295 -12.21 13.99 3.08
C ASN A 295 -13.32 12.98 3.36
N SER A 296 -12.98 11.81 3.90
CA SER A 296 -13.70 11.12 4.98
C SER A 296 -13.45 9.60 4.96
N SER A 297 -13.23 9.06 6.16
CA SER A 297 -13.57 7.68 6.52
C SER A 297 -15.00 7.67 7.09
N PRO A 298 -15.73 6.54 7.07
CA PRO A 298 -17.12 6.52 7.52
C PRO A 298 -17.19 6.67 9.04
N ALA A 299 -17.94 7.67 9.49
CA ALA A 299 -18.67 7.62 10.74
C ALA A 299 -20.10 8.08 10.44
N ALA A 300 -20.98 7.13 10.13
CA ALA A 300 -22.40 7.38 10.18
C ALA A 300 -22.78 7.54 11.66
N SER A 301 -22.98 8.78 12.10
CA SER A 301 -24.15 9.24 12.86
C SER A 301 -23.89 10.61 13.46
N SER A 302 -24.71 11.57 13.07
CA SER A 302 -25.05 12.76 13.83
C SER A 302 -25.50 12.37 15.25
N GLU A 303 -24.66 12.67 16.24
CA GLU A 303 -25.09 13.09 17.57
C GLU A 303 -24.33 14.39 17.84
N THR A 304 -25.05 15.42 18.27
CA THR A 304 -24.51 16.67 18.81
C THR A 304 -23.40 16.37 19.80
N ALA A 305 -22.14 16.54 19.37
CA ALA A 305 -21.01 16.52 20.28
C ALA A 305 -21.09 17.79 21.16
N PRO A 306 -20.93 17.67 22.49
CA PRO A 306 -20.69 18.85 23.33
C PRO A 306 -19.45 19.59 22.79
N ALA A 307 -19.45 20.92 22.90
CA ALA A 307 -18.31 21.75 22.55
C ALA A 307 -17.09 21.35 23.40
N GLY A 308 -16.20 20.53 22.83
CA GLY A 308 -14.99 20.08 23.49
C GLY A 308 -14.40 18.89 22.73
N THR A 309 -13.19 19.04 22.22
CA THR A 309 -12.41 18.07 21.42
C THR A 309 -12.94 17.75 20.02
N VAL A 310 -12.60 18.62 19.06
CA VAL A 310 -12.60 18.29 17.63
C VAL A 310 -11.47 17.29 17.37
N VAL A 311 -11.75 15.98 17.39
CA VAL A 311 -10.80 14.99 16.86
C VAL A 311 -10.76 15.17 15.35
N ARG A 312 -9.78 15.91 14.83
CA ARG A 312 -9.53 16.04 13.39
C ARG A 312 -9.31 14.66 12.78
N GLN A 313 -10.28 14.20 11.99
CA GLN A 313 -10.16 12.96 11.22
C GLN A 313 -8.94 13.04 10.29
N PRO A 314 -8.14 11.98 10.18
CA PRO A 314 -6.94 12.03 9.36
C PRO A 314 -7.34 12.15 7.89
N VAL A 315 -6.92 13.26 7.28
CA VAL A 315 -7.22 13.58 5.88
C VAL A 315 -6.63 12.47 5.00
N MET A 316 -7.42 12.00 4.04
CA MET A 316 -7.21 10.73 3.33
C MET A 316 -6.27 10.87 2.12
N THR A 317 -6.19 12.08 1.58
CA THR A 317 -5.41 12.47 0.41
C THR A 317 -4.42 13.56 0.75
N ASP A 318 -3.22 13.48 0.19
CA ASP A 318 -2.21 14.51 0.41
C ASP A 318 -2.60 15.82 -0.27
N ASP A 319 -2.87 16.85 0.53
CA ASP A 319 -3.22 18.22 0.13
C ASP A 319 -2.00 19.14 -0.01
N SER A 320 -0.80 18.59 0.18
CA SER A 320 0.44 19.33 0.00
C SER A 320 0.56 19.85 -1.44
N PRO A 321 1.02 21.10 -1.65
CA PRO A 321 1.26 21.63 -2.97
C PRO A 321 2.16 20.71 -3.81
N VAL A 322 1.81 20.56 -5.08
CA VAL A 322 2.60 19.84 -6.07
C VAL A 322 3.99 20.47 -6.17
N GLY A 323 5.04 19.64 -6.16
CA GLY A 323 6.41 20.10 -6.31
C GLY A 323 7.45 19.20 -5.65
N LEU A 324 8.73 19.50 -5.90
CA LEU A 324 9.86 18.69 -5.42
C LEU A 324 9.88 18.52 -3.89
N LEU A 325 9.43 19.56 -3.17
CA LEU A 325 9.42 19.57 -1.71
C LEU A 325 8.18 18.91 -1.08
N ARG A 326 7.20 18.47 -1.88
CA ARG A 326 5.93 17.87 -1.40
C ARG A 326 6.16 16.75 -0.40
N LEU A 327 7.03 15.80 -0.74
CA LEU A 327 7.28 14.62 0.08
C LEU A 327 8.12 14.87 1.34
N PHE A 328 8.72 16.07 1.47
CA PHE A 328 9.36 16.51 2.71
C PHE A 328 8.36 17.06 3.72
N ARG A 329 7.11 17.33 3.31
CA ARG A 329 6.08 17.84 4.21
C ARG A 329 5.74 16.78 5.28
N PRO A 330 5.49 17.18 6.54
CA PRO A 330 5.37 16.26 7.67
C PRO A 330 4.30 15.20 7.49
N ARG A 331 3.24 15.53 6.76
CA ARG A 331 2.13 14.64 6.48
C ARG A 331 2.55 13.40 5.70
N ALA A 332 3.23 13.57 4.57
CA ALA A 332 3.77 12.48 3.77
C ALA A 332 5.01 11.90 4.45
N ALA A 333 5.96 12.72 4.87
CA ALA A 333 7.22 12.28 5.45
C ALA A 333 7.05 11.38 6.70
N ALA A 334 6.10 11.67 7.58
CA ALA A 334 5.83 10.85 8.77
C ALA A 334 5.30 9.43 8.43
N GLN A 335 4.96 9.15 7.18
CA GLN A 335 4.55 7.81 6.75
C GLN A 335 5.75 6.89 6.44
N PHE A 336 6.85 7.43 5.92
CA PHE A 336 7.92 6.60 5.33
C PHE A 336 9.35 7.12 5.54
N ALA A 337 9.52 8.40 5.91
CA ALA A 337 10.80 9.11 5.81
C ALA A 337 11.45 9.45 7.17
N TRP A 338 11.17 8.71 8.24
CA TRP A 338 11.72 8.98 9.59
C TRP A 338 13.25 8.96 9.69
N LEU A 339 13.91 8.19 8.80
CA LEU A 339 15.36 8.06 8.71
C LEU A 339 15.92 8.76 7.46
N LEU A 340 15.23 9.79 6.94
CA LEU A 340 15.60 10.44 5.69
C LEU A 340 17.03 11.03 5.69
N PRO A 341 17.51 11.76 6.72
CA PRO A 341 18.88 12.26 6.73
C PRO A 341 19.92 11.13 6.62
N LEU A 342 19.66 10.02 7.30
CA LEU A 342 20.48 8.82 7.22
C LEU A 342 20.42 8.18 5.82
N ALA A 343 19.24 8.10 5.20
CA ALA A 343 19.08 7.57 3.84
C ALA A 343 19.80 8.43 2.78
N LEU A 344 19.76 9.76 2.88
CA LEU A 344 20.49 10.64 1.97
C LEU A 344 22.01 10.44 2.05
N LEU A 345 22.53 10.26 3.26
CA LEU A 345 23.94 9.90 3.45
C LEU A 345 24.25 8.50 2.90
N GLY A 346 23.33 7.55 3.07
CA GLY A 346 23.43 6.20 2.53
C GLY A 346 23.50 6.16 1.02
N LEU A 347 22.75 7.04 0.35
CA LEU A 347 22.84 7.26 -1.08
C LEU A 347 24.26 7.73 -1.48
N ALA A 348 24.82 8.72 -0.77
CA ALA A 348 26.19 9.18 -1.01
C ALA A 348 27.24 8.09 -0.75
N PHE A 349 27.09 7.30 0.31
CA PHE A 349 27.96 6.17 0.61
C PHE A 349 27.84 5.05 -0.42
N ALA A 350 26.64 4.77 -0.91
CA ALA A 350 26.43 3.78 -1.95
C ALA A 350 27.25 4.13 -3.19
N TRP A 351 27.20 5.39 -3.65
CA TRP A 351 27.95 5.82 -4.84
C TRP A 351 29.46 5.96 -4.61
N SER A 352 29.90 6.38 -3.42
CA SER A 352 31.34 6.43 -3.10
C SER A 352 31.95 5.02 -3.03
N ASP A 353 31.28 4.07 -2.37
CA ASP A 353 31.74 2.67 -2.28
C ASP A 353 31.59 1.91 -3.60
N ALA A 354 30.63 2.30 -4.43
CA ALA A 354 30.49 1.77 -5.77
C ALA A 354 31.61 2.27 -6.70
N SER A 355 32.24 3.40 -6.39
CA SER A 355 33.30 3.99 -7.22
C SER A 355 34.70 3.41 -6.94
N GLY A 356 34.92 2.79 -5.77
CA GLY A 356 36.21 2.22 -5.36
C GLY A 356 36.63 0.90 -6.06
N PRO A 357 37.88 0.44 -5.88
CA PRO A 357 38.40 -0.80 -6.49
C PRO A 357 37.86 -2.08 -5.81
N GLY A 358 37.55 -3.11 -6.62
CA GLY A 358 37.03 -4.42 -6.17
C GLY A 358 35.51 -4.43 -5.91
N ALA A 359 34.76 -5.36 -6.51
CA ALA A 359 33.27 -5.45 -6.48
C ALA A 359 32.48 -4.19 -6.93
N ALA A 360 33.18 -3.15 -7.39
CA ALA A 360 32.67 -1.85 -7.84
C ALA A 360 31.44 -1.97 -8.73
N ARG A 361 31.50 -2.86 -9.74
CA ARG A 361 30.44 -3.01 -10.74
C ARG A 361 29.10 -3.46 -10.14
N SER A 362 29.10 -4.52 -9.32
CA SER A 362 27.86 -5.02 -8.70
C SER A 362 27.27 -4.01 -7.71
N ARG A 363 28.12 -3.28 -6.97
CA ARG A 363 27.66 -2.17 -6.12
C ARG A 363 27.11 -1.00 -6.92
N ARG A 364 27.75 -0.61 -8.04
CA ARG A 364 27.22 0.42 -8.98
C ARG A 364 25.85 0.02 -9.52
N ILE A 365 25.68 -1.22 -9.94
CA ILE A 365 24.40 -1.74 -10.43
C ILE A 365 23.34 -1.66 -9.31
N SER A 366 23.66 -2.14 -8.11
CA SER A 366 22.74 -2.08 -6.98
C SER A 366 22.38 -0.63 -6.63
N ALA A 367 23.37 0.27 -6.53
CA ALA A 367 23.17 1.69 -6.25
C ALA A 367 22.28 2.33 -7.32
N ALA A 368 22.55 2.08 -8.61
CA ALA A 368 21.76 2.60 -9.72
C ALA A 368 20.28 2.20 -9.65
N VAL A 369 19.98 0.93 -9.34
CA VAL A 369 18.58 0.49 -9.20
C VAL A 369 17.89 1.16 -8.01
N TRP A 370 18.52 1.18 -6.83
CA TRP A 370 17.91 1.79 -5.65
C TRP A 370 17.76 3.31 -5.78
N THR A 371 18.75 3.99 -6.36
CA THR A 371 18.70 5.43 -6.63
C THR A 371 17.64 5.75 -7.67
N GLY A 372 17.60 5.00 -8.77
CA GLY A 372 16.61 5.22 -9.82
C GLY A 372 15.19 4.94 -9.34
N TRP A 373 14.97 3.88 -8.54
CA TRP A 373 13.68 3.63 -7.88
C TRP A 373 13.28 4.81 -7.02
N LEU A 374 14.15 5.22 -6.08
CA LEU A 374 13.88 6.34 -5.17
C LEU A 374 13.53 7.60 -5.96
N ALA A 375 14.37 7.98 -6.91
CA ALA A 375 14.22 9.22 -7.68
C ALA A 375 12.94 9.21 -8.52
N MET A 376 12.68 8.15 -9.29
CA MET A 376 11.52 8.10 -10.20
C MET A 376 10.20 8.14 -9.44
N TYR A 377 10.06 7.36 -8.36
CA TYR A 377 8.84 7.40 -7.55
C TYR A 377 8.72 8.70 -6.75
N TRP A 378 9.83 9.27 -6.28
CA TRP A 378 9.82 10.59 -5.62
C TRP A 378 9.30 11.66 -6.58
N ILE A 379 9.80 11.70 -7.81
CA ILE A 379 9.35 12.63 -8.85
C ILE A 379 7.86 12.41 -9.16
N VAL A 380 7.45 11.18 -9.47
CA VAL A 380 6.06 10.88 -9.82
C VAL A 380 5.09 11.30 -8.72
N LEU A 381 5.39 10.99 -7.46
CA LEU A 381 4.52 11.32 -6.33
C LEU A 381 4.58 12.81 -5.95
N SER A 382 5.73 13.49 -6.17
CA SER A 382 5.85 14.94 -5.99
C SER A 382 5.03 15.74 -7.00
N PHE A 383 4.96 15.26 -8.26
CA PHE A 383 4.40 15.99 -9.39
C PHE A 383 3.00 15.54 -9.84
N ALA A 384 2.44 14.49 -9.27
CA ALA A 384 1.06 14.11 -9.57
C ALA A 384 0.07 15.15 -9.01
N GLY A 385 -0.69 15.80 -9.90
CA GLY A 385 -1.63 16.89 -9.58
C GLY A 385 -3.06 16.46 -9.28
N GLY A 386 -3.39 15.19 -9.51
CA GLY A 386 -4.70 14.60 -9.21
C GLY A 386 -4.78 13.98 -7.80
N LEU A 387 -5.84 13.19 -7.56
CA LEU A 387 -6.06 12.48 -6.29
C LEU A 387 -4.89 11.54 -5.94
N ILE A 388 -4.14 11.87 -4.89
CA ILE A 388 -3.08 11.05 -4.32
C ILE A 388 -3.45 10.67 -2.89
N HIS A 389 -3.53 9.37 -2.65
CA HIS A 389 -3.62 8.87 -1.28
C HIS A 389 -2.25 8.85 -0.62
N THR A 390 -2.18 9.32 0.62
CA THR A 390 -0.91 9.43 1.36
C THR A 390 -0.17 8.09 1.44
N TYR A 391 -0.88 6.96 1.50
CA TYR A 391 -0.28 5.63 1.59
C TYR A 391 0.49 5.19 0.33
N TYR A 392 0.37 5.91 -0.80
CA TYR A 392 1.16 5.61 -2.00
C TYR A 392 2.66 5.74 -1.77
N VAL A 393 3.10 6.54 -0.79
CA VAL A 393 4.51 6.66 -0.40
C VAL A 393 5.11 5.36 0.15
N ALA A 394 4.31 4.33 0.44
CA ALA A 394 4.80 3.01 0.83
C ALA A 394 5.78 2.40 -0.18
N VAL A 395 5.65 2.73 -1.47
CA VAL A 395 6.56 2.28 -2.54
C VAL A 395 7.98 2.85 -2.41
N LEU A 396 8.16 3.94 -1.65
CA LEU A 396 9.46 4.53 -1.33
C LEU A 396 10.12 3.89 -0.10
N GLY A 397 9.39 3.05 0.64
CA GLY A 397 9.88 2.34 1.82
C GLY A 397 11.13 1.51 1.54
N PRO A 398 11.14 0.60 0.54
CA PRO A 398 12.31 -0.22 0.25
C PRO A 398 13.60 0.55 -0.05
N PRO A 399 13.66 1.50 -1.02
CA PRO A 399 14.91 2.20 -1.31
C PRO A 399 15.40 3.06 -0.13
N LEU A 400 14.50 3.71 0.62
CA LEU A 400 14.92 4.47 1.82
C LEU A 400 15.51 3.54 2.89
N ALA A 401 14.86 2.41 3.15
CA ALA A 401 15.35 1.43 4.11
C ALA A 401 16.73 0.88 3.71
N VAL A 402 16.93 0.57 2.42
CA VAL A 402 18.23 0.15 1.86
C VAL A 402 19.29 1.21 2.14
N PHE A 403 19.04 2.47 1.80
CA PHE A 403 20.02 3.52 2.01
C PHE A 403 20.27 3.81 3.50
N SER A 404 19.24 3.81 4.35
CA SER A 404 19.42 3.92 5.80
C SER A 404 20.31 2.80 6.35
N GLY A 405 20.17 1.57 5.84
CA GLY A 405 21.04 0.45 6.19
C GLY A 405 22.50 0.63 5.75
N ILE A 406 22.71 1.06 4.49
CA ILE A 406 24.05 1.37 3.96
C ILE A 406 24.71 2.46 4.81
N ALA A 407 23.98 3.52 5.15
CA ALA A 407 24.48 4.62 5.96
C ALA A 407 24.85 4.18 7.37
N ALA A 408 23.97 3.44 8.07
CA ALA A 408 24.24 2.99 9.43
C ALA A 408 25.50 2.11 9.52
N ALA A 409 25.62 1.13 8.61
CA ALA A 409 26.80 0.27 8.55
C ALA A 409 28.06 1.04 8.12
N GLY A 410 27.90 1.95 7.16
CA GLY A 410 28.99 2.75 6.60
C GLY A 410 29.54 3.81 7.55
N LEU A 411 28.67 4.49 8.30
CA LEU A 411 29.02 5.50 9.31
C LEU A 411 29.85 4.87 10.42
N TRP A 412 29.33 3.79 11.01
CA TRP A 412 29.98 3.12 12.13
C TRP A 412 31.38 2.63 11.74
N SER A 413 31.49 1.90 10.63
CA SER A 413 32.77 1.33 10.18
C SER A 413 33.80 2.41 9.84
N ARG A 414 33.40 3.51 9.19
CA ARG A 414 34.32 4.61 8.85
C ARG A 414 34.72 5.45 10.06
N TRP A 415 33.78 5.72 10.96
CA TRP A 415 34.05 6.47 12.19
C TRP A 415 35.02 5.70 13.11
N GLN A 416 34.82 4.39 13.28
CA GLN A 416 35.75 3.55 14.04
C GLN A 416 37.15 3.47 13.42
N ALA A 417 37.22 3.51 12.08
CA ALA A 417 38.49 3.46 11.35
C ALA A 417 39.19 4.83 11.26
N GLY A 418 38.67 5.89 11.89
CA GLY A 418 39.22 7.25 11.80
C GLY A 418 39.09 7.89 10.42
N LYS A 419 38.30 7.30 9.52
CA LYS A 419 38.08 7.82 8.15
C LYS A 419 37.05 8.93 8.08
N LEU A 420 36.30 9.14 9.17
CA LEU A 420 35.41 10.27 9.34
C LEU A 420 35.91 11.11 10.51
N ALA A 421 35.77 12.43 10.39
CA ALA A 421 36.01 13.32 11.52
C ALA A 421 35.11 12.93 12.69
N ARG A 422 35.60 13.17 13.91
CA ARG A 422 34.94 12.78 15.16
C ARG A 422 33.49 13.24 15.24
N MET A 423 33.23 14.44 14.72
CA MET A 423 31.94 15.10 14.77
C MET A 423 30.92 14.55 13.76
N HIS A 424 31.32 13.80 12.73
CA HIS A 424 30.40 13.38 11.67
C HIS A 424 29.30 12.44 12.16
N LEU A 425 29.62 11.42 12.97
CA LEU A 425 28.62 10.51 13.53
C LEU A 425 27.65 11.23 14.49
N PRO A 426 28.12 12.01 15.49
CA PRO A 426 27.27 12.88 16.29
C PRO A 426 26.37 13.81 15.45
N LEU A 427 26.92 14.48 14.44
CA LEU A 427 26.19 15.42 13.59
C LEU A 427 25.03 14.75 12.86
N VAL A 428 25.23 13.53 12.32
CA VAL A 428 24.15 12.78 11.64
C VAL A 428 23.06 12.35 12.63
N ILE A 429 23.44 11.97 13.86
CA ILE A 429 22.46 11.66 14.92
C ILE A 429 21.61 12.90 15.22
N ILE A 430 22.24 14.06 15.42
CA ILE A 430 21.55 15.34 15.68
C ILE A 430 20.67 15.76 14.50
N ALA A 431 21.17 15.66 13.26
CA ALA A 431 20.39 15.99 12.07
C ALA A 431 19.15 15.08 11.91
N THR A 432 19.31 13.79 12.22
CA THR A 432 18.18 12.84 12.22
C THR A 432 17.20 13.16 13.34
N ALA A 433 17.68 13.47 14.54
CA ALA A 433 16.83 13.85 15.67
C ALA A 433 16.05 15.15 15.40
N ALA A 434 16.69 16.16 14.82
CA ALA A 434 16.07 17.43 14.43
C ALA A 434 15.00 17.22 13.35
N TRP A 435 15.27 16.36 12.35
CA TRP A 435 14.27 15.96 11.36
C TRP A 435 13.06 15.29 12.01
N GLN A 436 13.27 14.39 12.97
CA GLN A 436 12.16 13.75 13.69
C GLN A 436 11.39 14.74 14.57
N ALA A 437 12.06 15.68 15.23
CA ALA A 437 11.40 16.77 15.95
C ALA A 437 10.47 17.56 15.02
N TYR A 438 10.95 17.95 13.84
CA TYR A 438 10.14 18.63 12.83
C TYR A 438 8.86 17.85 12.47
N LEU A 439 8.97 16.54 12.25
CA LEU A 439 7.82 15.68 11.94
C LEU A 439 6.84 15.57 13.11
N CYS A 440 7.33 15.45 14.34
CA CYS A 440 6.49 15.34 15.53
C CYS A 440 5.77 16.67 15.85
N ILE A 441 6.52 17.78 15.86
CA ILE A 441 5.99 19.13 16.17
C ILE A 441 4.87 19.51 15.21
N ALA A 442 5.05 19.25 13.91
CA ALA A 442 4.04 19.59 12.91
C ALA A 442 2.75 18.76 13.01
N ARG A 443 2.71 17.73 13.87
CA ARG A 443 1.57 16.84 14.06
C ARG A 443 1.00 16.88 15.48
N SER A 444 1.71 17.49 16.42
CA SER A 444 1.25 17.69 17.79
C SER A 444 0.46 18.99 17.90
N GLU A 445 -0.79 18.92 18.37
CA GLU A 445 -1.57 20.11 18.72
C GLU A 445 -1.11 20.71 20.07
N THR A 446 -0.56 19.86 20.96
CA THR A 446 0.00 20.25 22.26
C THR A 446 1.36 19.61 22.47
N ILE A 447 2.41 20.41 22.71
CA ILE A 447 3.76 19.92 23.04
C ILE A 447 3.91 19.89 24.56
N GLY A 448 4.31 18.75 25.11
CA GLY A 448 4.80 18.64 26.50
C GLY A 448 3.75 18.38 27.59
N SER A 449 2.47 18.19 27.25
CA SER A 449 1.39 17.93 28.23
C SER A 449 0.85 16.50 28.22
N ASP A 450 1.31 15.64 27.30
CA ASP A 450 0.87 14.24 27.18
C ASP A 450 2.05 13.25 27.19
N TRP A 451 1.76 11.99 27.53
CA TRP A 451 2.77 10.93 27.61
C TRP A 451 3.49 10.69 26.27
N LEU A 452 2.80 10.96 25.15
CA LEU A 452 3.35 10.76 23.82
C LEU A 452 4.45 11.79 23.54
N SER A 453 4.17 13.05 23.86
CA SER A 453 5.09 14.17 23.79
C SER A 453 6.31 13.96 24.66
N VAL A 454 6.10 13.57 25.92
CA VAL A 454 7.20 13.20 26.82
C VAL A 454 8.05 12.09 26.19
N THR A 455 7.44 11.03 25.66
CA THR A 455 8.17 9.88 25.10
C THR A 455 9.04 10.26 23.90
N TRP A 456 8.49 10.96 22.90
CA TRP A 456 9.28 11.31 21.72
C TRP A 456 10.32 12.40 22.04
N LEU A 457 10.02 13.36 22.93
CA LEU A 457 11.01 14.36 23.40
C LEU A 457 12.15 13.69 24.17
N THR A 458 11.85 12.77 25.08
CA THR A 458 12.87 12.00 25.81
C THR A 458 13.73 11.18 24.85
N SER A 459 13.14 10.56 23.81
CA SER A 459 13.92 9.84 22.81
C SER A 459 14.90 10.75 22.05
N ILE A 460 14.48 11.96 21.69
CA ILE A 460 15.34 12.97 21.06
C ILE A 460 16.43 13.42 22.02
N GLY A 461 16.10 13.65 23.30
CA GLY A 461 17.06 13.98 24.36
C GLY A 461 18.12 12.89 24.55
N ILE A 462 17.73 11.61 24.59
CA ILE A 462 18.66 10.47 24.68
C ILE A 462 19.59 10.44 23.46
N ALA A 463 19.05 10.62 22.25
CA ALA A 463 19.86 10.68 21.03
C ALA A 463 20.88 11.82 21.08
N ALA A 464 20.48 13.01 21.58
CA ALA A 464 21.36 14.16 21.72
C ALA A 464 22.45 13.95 22.78
N ILE A 465 22.12 13.38 23.94
CA ILE A 465 23.09 13.01 24.98
C ILE A 465 24.09 11.98 24.45
N CYS A 466 23.61 10.97 23.71
CA CYS A 466 24.50 9.98 23.11
C CYS A 466 25.42 10.61 22.05
N ALA A 467 24.90 11.53 21.23
CA ALA A 467 25.71 12.28 20.27
C ALA A 467 26.79 13.11 20.98
N ALA A 468 26.44 13.83 22.05
CA ALA A 468 27.39 14.59 22.87
C ALA A 468 28.48 13.70 23.48
N GLY A 469 28.10 12.55 24.06
CA GLY A 469 29.07 11.59 24.58
C GLY A 469 30.04 11.08 23.50
N LEU A 470 29.55 10.79 22.28
CA LEU A 470 30.40 10.39 21.15
C LEU A 470 31.40 11.48 20.72
N CYS A 471 31.14 12.77 21.01
CA CYS A 471 32.10 13.86 20.80
C CYS A 471 33.30 13.78 21.77
N PHE A 472 33.16 13.15 22.94
CA PHE A 472 34.20 13.07 23.98
C PHE A 472 34.80 11.68 24.15
N LEU A 473 34.16 10.64 23.62
CA LEU A 473 34.67 9.27 23.63
C LEU A 473 35.71 9.00 22.52
N PRO A 474 36.68 8.10 22.74
CA PRO A 474 37.64 7.71 21.71
C PRO A 474 36.93 6.99 20.55
N GLN A 475 37.36 7.28 19.31
CA GLN A 475 36.78 6.65 18.10
C GLN A 475 37.12 5.16 17.97
N GLN A 476 38.23 4.74 18.57
CA GLN A 476 38.73 3.37 18.48
C GLN A 476 37.80 2.37 19.19
N ASN A 477 37.94 1.08 18.85
CA ASN A 477 36.99 -0.01 19.07
C ASN A 477 36.67 -0.36 20.55
N GLY A 478 36.10 0.59 21.29
CA GLY A 478 35.63 0.44 22.66
C GLY A 478 34.17 -0.01 22.72
N ARG A 479 33.82 -0.75 23.78
CA ARG A 479 32.43 -1.15 24.05
C ARG A 479 31.52 0.06 24.30
N LEU A 480 32.07 1.14 24.86
CA LEU A 480 31.32 2.33 25.28
C LEU A 480 30.83 3.20 24.10
N PRO A 481 31.66 3.64 23.13
CA PRO A 481 31.16 4.31 21.91
C PRO A 481 30.11 3.50 21.15
N LYS A 482 30.28 2.16 21.14
CA LYS A 482 29.32 1.26 20.49
C LYS A 482 27.98 1.27 21.21
N LEU A 483 27.99 1.24 22.54
CA LEU A 483 26.78 1.38 23.33
C LEU A 483 26.08 2.70 23.03
N PHE A 484 26.80 3.82 23.02
CA PHE A 484 26.24 5.15 22.72
C PHE A 484 25.63 5.20 21.31
N ALA A 485 26.30 4.65 20.30
CA ALA A 485 25.77 4.61 18.93
C ALA A 485 24.51 3.71 18.81
N VAL A 486 24.49 2.57 19.50
CA VAL A 486 23.34 1.65 19.53
C VAL A 486 22.16 2.29 20.27
N VAL A 487 22.40 2.92 21.41
CA VAL A 487 21.36 3.62 22.19
C VAL A 487 20.82 4.81 21.41
N ALA A 488 21.67 5.61 20.76
CA ALA A 488 21.23 6.69 19.88
C ALA A 488 20.34 6.17 18.74
N PHE A 489 20.75 5.09 18.07
CA PHE A 489 19.96 4.49 17.00
C PHE A 489 18.63 3.94 17.52
N GLY A 490 18.62 3.26 18.66
CA GLY A 490 17.40 2.80 19.33
C GLY A 490 16.45 3.95 19.69
N ALA A 491 16.99 5.05 20.20
CA ALA A 491 16.21 6.25 20.51
C ALA A 491 15.59 6.87 19.24
N LEU A 492 16.34 6.94 18.13
CA LEU A 492 15.84 7.41 16.83
C LEU A 492 14.79 6.47 16.20
N LEU A 493 14.63 5.23 16.69
CA LEU A 493 13.56 4.33 16.25
C LEU A 493 12.26 4.52 17.04
N VAL A 494 12.26 5.23 18.18
CA VAL A 494 11.07 5.40 19.03
C VAL A 494 9.93 6.07 18.27
N SER A 495 10.18 7.20 17.61
CA SER A 495 9.14 7.94 16.87
C SER A 495 8.52 7.15 15.69
N PRO A 496 9.29 6.48 14.80
CA PRO A 496 8.69 5.60 13.81
C PRO A 496 7.96 4.41 14.44
N ILE A 497 8.47 3.81 15.53
CA ILE A 497 7.80 2.71 16.23
C ILE A 497 6.46 3.17 16.80
N LEU A 498 6.39 4.31 17.50
CA LEU A 498 5.13 4.86 18.02
C LEU A 498 4.14 5.15 16.89
N THR A 499 4.64 5.67 15.76
CA THR A 499 3.79 5.94 14.59
C THR A 499 3.26 4.63 14.00
N ALA A 500 4.09 3.61 13.80
CA ALA A 500 3.66 2.29 13.34
C ALA A 500 2.71 1.61 14.36
N ALA A 501 2.98 1.73 15.66
CA ALA A 501 2.15 1.17 16.72
C ALA A 501 0.73 1.72 16.70
N SER A 502 0.51 2.94 16.18
CA SER A 502 -0.84 3.51 16.05
C SER A 502 -1.79 2.63 15.22
N VAL A 503 -1.32 1.91 14.20
CA VAL A 503 -2.17 1.04 13.37
C VAL A 503 -2.19 -0.42 13.85
N VAL A 504 -1.36 -0.73 14.85
CA VAL A 504 -1.26 -2.04 15.49
C VAL A 504 -2.12 -2.08 16.74
N LEU A 505 -2.05 -1.04 17.58
CA LEU A 505 -2.72 -0.95 18.88
C LEU A 505 -4.06 -0.24 18.84
N ARG A 506 -4.34 0.52 17.77
CA ARG A 506 -5.62 1.21 17.57
C ARG A 506 -6.19 0.82 16.21
N ARG A 507 -7.53 0.80 16.13
CA ARG A 507 -8.25 0.60 14.87
C ARG A 507 -7.85 1.73 13.90
N PRO A 508 -7.19 1.41 12.77
CA PRO A 508 -6.77 2.41 11.82
C PRO A 508 -7.95 2.91 10.97
N ASN A 509 -7.71 3.95 10.18
CA ASN A 509 -8.61 4.31 9.09
C ASN A 509 -8.62 3.17 8.05
N ILE A 510 -9.66 2.34 8.07
CA ILE A 510 -9.78 1.15 7.20
C ILE A 510 -9.96 1.50 5.71
N ALA A 511 -10.43 2.72 5.43
CA ALA A 511 -10.57 3.20 4.07
C ALA A 511 -9.23 3.71 3.51
N ALA A 512 -8.31 4.21 4.34
CA ALA A 512 -6.97 4.61 3.91
C ALA A 512 -5.93 4.20 4.96
N PRO A 513 -5.08 3.20 4.67
CA PRO A 513 -4.07 2.73 5.62
C PRO A 513 -2.98 3.78 5.81
N ILE A 514 -3.17 4.66 6.79
CA ILE A 514 -2.20 5.67 7.21
C ILE A 514 -1.97 5.58 8.71
N ALA A 515 -0.71 5.73 9.09
CA ALA A 515 -0.30 5.72 10.48
C ALA A 515 -0.37 7.13 11.08
N ASN A 516 -0.89 7.25 12.30
CA ASN A 516 -0.98 8.53 12.99
C ASN A 516 -0.68 8.35 14.47
N MET A 517 0.49 8.79 14.91
CA MET A 517 0.94 8.61 16.29
C MET A 517 -0.05 9.19 17.31
N THR A 518 -0.72 10.31 17.01
CA THR A 518 -1.69 10.92 17.94
C THR A 518 -2.95 10.08 18.16
N ALA A 519 -3.22 9.08 17.31
CA ALA A 519 -4.28 8.11 17.55
C ALA A 519 -4.04 7.28 18.82
N LEU A 520 -2.80 7.20 19.31
CA LEU A 520 -2.48 6.53 20.58
C LEU A 520 -3.01 7.30 21.81
N LEU A 521 -3.16 8.62 21.70
CA LEU A 521 -3.73 9.50 22.74
C LEU A 521 -5.24 9.43 22.81
N ALA A 522 -5.90 9.02 21.72
CA ALA A 522 -7.36 8.93 21.69
C ALA A 522 -7.80 7.99 22.83
N PRO A 523 -8.76 8.43 23.68
CA PRO A 523 -9.26 7.58 24.75
C PRO A 523 -9.75 6.27 24.14
N SER A 524 -9.45 5.17 24.84
CA SER A 524 -10.00 3.86 24.56
C SER A 524 -11.48 3.89 24.91
N ASP A 525 -12.30 4.67 24.19
CA ASP A 525 -13.74 4.76 24.41
C ASP A 525 -14.40 3.53 23.78
N THR A 526 -13.95 2.35 24.25
CA THR A 526 -14.29 1.03 23.75
C THR A 526 -15.79 0.84 23.76
N ASP A 527 -16.48 1.40 24.75
CA ASP A 527 -17.93 1.28 24.91
C ASP A 527 -18.68 2.13 23.88
N ARG A 528 -18.22 3.35 23.58
CA ARG A 528 -18.78 4.16 22.50
C ARG A 528 -18.49 3.57 21.12
N LEU A 529 -17.29 3.05 20.89
CA LEU A 529 -16.96 2.40 19.62
C LEU A 529 -17.72 1.08 19.45
N ALA A 530 -17.83 0.27 20.51
CA ALA A 530 -18.59 -0.98 20.52
C ALA A 530 -20.08 -0.70 20.29
N SER A 531 -20.67 0.25 21.02
CA SER A 531 -22.08 0.61 20.82
C SER A 531 -22.36 1.15 19.41
N ARG A 532 -21.48 1.99 18.84
CA ARG A 532 -21.60 2.41 17.44
C ARG A 532 -21.51 1.23 16.47
N THR A 533 -20.55 0.34 16.68
CA THR A 533 -20.37 -0.86 15.83
C THR A 533 -21.60 -1.77 15.91
N SER A 534 -22.10 -2.03 17.12
CA SER A 534 -23.32 -2.81 17.36
C SER A 534 -24.56 -2.16 16.74
N ARG A 535 -24.73 -0.83 16.85
CA ARG A 535 -25.84 -0.11 16.19
C ARG A 535 -25.76 -0.22 14.66
N LEU A 536 -24.57 -0.05 14.07
CA LEU A 536 -24.37 -0.18 12.62
C LEU A 536 -24.66 -1.61 12.14
N GLU A 537 -24.22 -2.61 12.90
CA GLU A 537 -24.49 -4.00 12.60
C GLU A 537 -25.99 -4.32 12.70
N ALA A 538 -26.66 -3.88 13.77
CA ALA A 538 -28.10 -4.04 13.91
C ALA A 538 -28.89 -3.33 12.78
N ALA A 539 -28.45 -2.15 12.35
CA ALA A 539 -29.07 -1.45 11.21
C ALA A 539 -28.90 -2.24 9.90
N ARG A 540 -27.71 -2.81 9.67
CA ARG A 540 -27.43 -3.66 8.51
C ARG A 540 -28.25 -4.94 8.55
N GLN A 541 -28.35 -5.60 9.71
CA GLN A 541 -29.14 -6.81 9.89
C GLN A 541 -30.62 -6.55 9.65
N LYS A 542 -31.15 -5.42 10.12
CA LYS A 542 -32.55 -5.04 9.86
C LYS A 542 -32.81 -4.81 8.37
N LEU A 543 -31.95 -4.06 7.68
CA LEU A 543 -32.07 -3.82 6.24
C LEU A 543 -31.94 -5.12 5.44
N THR A 544 -30.89 -5.91 5.68
CA THR A 544 -30.66 -7.17 4.95
C THR A 544 -31.71 -8.22 5.25
N GLY A 545 -32.22 -8.29 6.49
CA GLY A 545 -33.34 -9.15 6.86
C GLY A 545 -34.62 -8.78 6.11
N TYR A 546 -34.96 -7.49 6.06
CA TYR A 546 -36.11 -7.02 5.27
C TYR A 546 -35.95 -7.36 3.78
N LEU A 547 -34.81 -7.02 3.18
CA LEU A 547 -34.57 -7.27 1.76
C LEU A 547 -34.62 -8.76 1.43
N THR A 548 -33.99 -9.62 2.25
CA THR A 548 -33.94 -11.06 2.00
C THR A 548 -35.32 -11.70 2.13
N ALA A 549 -36.10 -11.31 3.14
CA ALA A 549 -37.45 -11.84 3.37
C ALA A 549 -38.44 -11.43 2.27
N ASN A 550 -38.19 -10.30 1.58
CA ASN A 550 -39.09 -9.76 0.56
C ASN A 550 -38.49 -9.82 -0.86
N ARG A 551 -37.34 -10.46 -1.07
CA ARG A 551 -36.67 -10.51 -2.37
C ARG A 551 -37.47 -11.28 -3.43
N GLU A 552 -38.29 -12.24 -2.99
CA GLU A 552 -38.98 -13.20 -3.86
C GLU A 552 -37.99 -13.85 -4.86
N THR A 553 -38.29 -13.83 -6.16
CA THR A 553 -37.49 -14.46 -7.22
C THR A 553 -36.44 -13.51 -7.84
N ALA A 554 -36.33 -12.28 -7.34
CA ALA A 554 -35.44 -11.28 -7.92
C ALA A 554 -33.98 -11.73 -7.95
N LYS A 555 -33.28 -11.50 -9.06
CA LYS A 555 -31.84 -11.80 -9.20
C LYS A 555 -30.98 -10.94 -8.27
N PHE A 556 -31.32 -9.66 -8.13
CA PHE A 556 -30.62 -8.73 -7.24
C PHE A 556 -31.39 -8.53 -5.93
N LEU A 557 -30.68 -8.53 -4.80
CA LEU A 557 -31.24 -8.23 -3.49
C LEU A 557 -31.76 -6.78 -3.43
N VAL A 558 -30.98 -5.84 -3.98
CA VAL A 558 -31.32 -4.42 -4.10
C VAL A 558 -30.36 -3.77 -5.11
N ALA A 559 -30.82 -2.75 -5.83
CA ALA A 559 -29.95 -1.82 -6.55
C ALA A 559 -29.70 -0.57 -5.71
N VAL A 560 -28.44 -0.16 -5.61
CA VAL A 560 -27.97 0.96 -4.78
C VAL A 560 -27.11 1.89 -5.63
N PRO A 561 -26.86 3.14 -5.20
CA PRO A 561 -26.21 4.12 -6.06
C PRO A 561 -24.77 3.76 -6.44
N ASN A 562 -24.02 3.14 -5.51
CA ASN A 562 -22.61 2.88 -5.69
C ASN A 562 -22.10 1.66 -4.89
N ALA A 563 -20.87 1.24 -5.18
CA ALA A 563 -20.25 0.06 -4.62
C ALA A 563 -19.93 0.17 -3.12
N ASN A 564 -19.76 1.38 -2.58
CA ASN A 564 -19.52 1.58 -1.15
C ASN A 564 -20.78 1.29 -0.32
N VAL A 565 -21.96 1.47 -0.90
CA VAL A 565 -23.24 1.08 -0.30
C VAL A 565 -23.50 -0.42 -0.52
N ALA A 566 -23.13 -0.97 -1.68
CA ALA A 566 -23.35 -2.37 -2.03
C ALA A 566 -22.46 -3.35 -1.23
N ALA A 567 -21.19 -3.01 -1.04
CA ALA A 567 -20.18 -3.88 -0.43
C ALA A 567 -20.58 -4.46 0.94
N PRO A 568 -21.04 -3.67 1.94
CA PRO A 568 -21.47 -4.23 3.22
C PRO A 568 -22.67 -5.18 3.10
N LEU A 569 -23.55 -4.99 2.12
CA LEU A 569 -24.70 -5.87 1.90
C LEU A 569 -24.27 -7.20 1.27
N ILE A 570 -23.34 -7.17 0.30
CA ILE A 570 -22.71 -8.37 -0.28
C ILE A 570 -21.94 -9.13 0.81
N LEU A 571 -21.17 -8.43 1.65
CA LEU A 571 -20.42 -9.05 2.74
C LEU A 571 -21.30 -9.65 3.84
N ALA A 572 -22.51 -9.13 4.05
CA ALA A 572 -23.43 -9.71 5.02
C ALA A 572 -24.18 -10.94 4.46
N THR A 573 -24.63 -10.86 3.20
CA THR A 573 -25.60 -11.81 2.65
C THR A 573 -24.99 -12.80 1.65
N GLY A 574 -23.89 -12.44 0.99
CA GLY A 574 -23.35 -13.14 -0.18
C GLY A 574 -24.24 -13.04 -1.41
N GLN A 575 -25.27 -12.21 -1.38
CA GLN A 575 -26.23 -12.10 -2.48
C GLN A 575 -25.85 -10.97 -3.44
N PRO A 576 -26.29 -11.04 -4.72
CA PRO A 576 -26.08 -9.98 -5.69
C PRO A 576 -26.68 -8.64 -5.25
N VAL A 577 -25.88 -7.58 -5.28
CA VAL A 577 -26.32 -6.20 -5.03
C VAL A 577 -25.78 -5.33 -6.16
N MET A 578 -26.68 -4.63 -6.85
CA MET A 578 -26.35 -3.87 -8.05
C MET A 578 -25.88 -2.46 -7.68
N ALA A 579 -24.63 -2.11 -8.01
CA ALA A 579 -24.09 -0.77 -7.85
C ALA A 579 -24.32 0.07 -9.12
N MET A 580 -25.47 0.75 -9.20
CA MET A 580 -25.98 1.36 -10.45
C MET A 580 -24.99 2.32 -11.13
N GLY A 581 -24.19 3.06 -10.38
CA GLY A 581 -23.16 3.97 -10.91
C GLY A 581 -21.72 3.56 -10.57
N GLY A 582 -21.47 2.27 -10.32
CA GLY A 582 -20.11 1.76 -10.06
C GLY A 582 -19.51 2.23 -8.74
N TYR A 583 -18.21 2.55 -8.70
CA TYR A 583 -17.51 2.81 -7.42
C TYR A 583 -17.95 4.12 -6.73
N LEU A 584 -18.00 5.24 -7.46
CA LEU A 584 -18.39 6.55 -6.92
C LEU A 584 -19.86 6.91 -7.16
N GLY A 585 -20.56 6.14 -8.00
CA GLY A 585 -21.94 6.41 -8.38
C GLY A 585 -22.08 7.29 -9.62
N ASP A 586 -21.03 7.46 -10.41
CA ASP A 586 -21.03 8.30 -11.62
C ASP A 586 -20.68 7.54 -12.91
N ASP A 587 -20.53 6.22 -12.86
CA ASP A 587 -20.35 5.40 -14.07
C ASP A 587 -21.67 5.32 -14.86
N PRO A 588 -21.66 5.51 -16.20
CA PRO A 588 -22.85 5.46 -17.04
C PRO A 588 -23.23 4.02 -17.38
N ILE A 589 -23.61 3.23 -16.36
CA ILE A 589 -23.89 1.78 -16.52
C ILE A 589 -25.33 1.53 -16.99
N LEU A 590 -26.29 2.29 -16.47
CA LEU A 590 -27.73 2.06 -16.67
C LEU A 590 -28.45 3.35 -17.06
N ALA A 591 -29.48 3.21 -17.89
CA ALA A 591 -30.53 4.19 -18.14
C ALA A 591 -31.85 3.77 -17.46
N PRO A 592 -32.84 4.67 -17.32
CA PRO A 592 -34.14 4.32 -16.77
C PRO A 592 -34.84 3.15 -17.47
N ALA A 593 -34.69 3.04 -18.80
CA ALA A 593 -35.25 1.93 -19.58
C ALA A 593 -34.64 0.56 -19.19
N ASP A 594 -33.36 0.53 -18.81
CA ASP A 594 -32.72 -0.71 -18.35
C ASP A 594 -33.28 -1.16 -16.99
N ILE A 595 -33.58 -0.21 -16.09
CA ILE A 595 -34.24 -0.49 -14.81
C ILE A 595 -35.64 -1.04 -15.07
N GLU A 596 -36.40 -0.42 -15.97
CA GLU A 596 -37.74 -0.88 -16.35
C GLU A 596 -37.71 -2.32 -16.89
N GLN A 597 -36.75 -2.63 -17.77
CA GLN A 597 -36.55 -3.98 -18.30
C GLN A 597 -36.20 -4.98 -17.18
N LEU A 598 -35.27 -4.63 -16.29
CA LEU A 598 -34.88 -5.49 -15.16
C LEU A 598 -36.05 -5.77 -14.20
N VAL A 599 -36.97 -4.82 -14.04
CA VAL A 599 -38.19 -5.00 -13.25
C VAL A 599 -39.17 -5.93 -13.97
N SER A 600 -39.40 -5.69 -15.27
CA SER A 600 -40.26 -6.54 -16.12
C SER A 600 -39.78 -7.99 -16.15
N ASP A 601 -38.47 -8.21 -16.26
CA ASP A 601 -37.84 -9.53 -16.26
C ASP A 601 -37.78 -10.17 -14.85
N ARG A 602 -38.38 -9.52 -13.85
CA ARG A 602 -38.35 -9.92 -12.43
C ARG A 602 -36.92 -10.11 -11.89
N GLN A 603 -35.94 -9.37 -12.42
CA GLN A 603 -34.56 -9.42 -11.93
C GLN A 603 -34.29 -8.41 -10.81
N LEU A 604 -35.04 -7.30 -10.79
CA LEU A 604 -34.88 -6.22 -9.83
C LEU A 604 -36.23 -5.84 -9.21
N ARG A 605 -36.30 -5.86 -7.88
CA ARG A 605 -37.48 -5.43 -7.11
C ARG A 605 -37.23 -4.15 -6.33
N PHE A 606 -36.14 -4.12 -5.58
CA PHE A 606 -35.85 -3.01 -4.68
C PHE A 606 -34.78 -2.09 -5.23
N VAL A 607 -35.03 -0.78 -5.17
CA VAL A 607 -34.03 0.26 -5.44
C VAL A 607 -33.89 1.15 -4.22
N MET A 608 -32.67 1.33 -3.76
CA MET A 608 -32.33 2.30 -2.71
C MET A 608 -31.67 3.51 -3.35
N LEU A 609 -32.25 4.68 -3.14
CA LEU A 609 -31.67 5.97 -3.51
C LEU A 609 -30.94 6.58 -2.30
N GLY A 610 -29.90 7.37 -2.58
CA GLY A 610 -29.09 8.01 -1.52
C GLY A 610 -28.12 7.05 -0.81
N GLY A 611 -27.53 7.51 0.29
CA GLY A 611 -26.48 6.80 1.01
C GLY A 611 -25.07 7.32 0.73
N TYR A 612 -24.08 6.64 1.32
CA TYR A 612 -22.70 7.13 1.39
C TYR A 612 -22.03 7.21 0.02
N THR A 613 -21.39 8.35 -0.28
CA THR A 613 -20.53 8.55 -1.44
C THR A 613 -19.45 9.58 -1.13
N LEU A 614 -18.30 9.43 -1.78
CA LEU A 614 -17.21 10.40 -1.76
C LEU A 614 -17.38 11.50 -2.82
N ALA A 615 -18.39 11.41 -3.70
CA ALA A 615 -18.62 12.36 -4.78
C ALA A 615 -20.13 12.69 -4.92
N PRO A 616 -20.77 13.29 -3.90
CA PRO A 616 -22.23 13.47 -3.84
C PRO A 616 -22.80 14.25 -5.03
N ALA A 617 -22.16 15.36 -5.43
CA ALA A 617 -22.63 16.15 -6.56
C ALA A 617 -22.57 15.39 -7.89
N LYS A 618 -21.46 14.65 -8.13
CA LYS A 618 -21.31 13.84 -9.35
C LYS A 618 -22.31 12.69 -9.39
N GLN A 619 -22.47 11.98 -8.27
CA GLN A 619 -23.45 10.89 -8.16
C GLN A 619 -24.87 11.39 -8.37
N ALA A 620 -25.24 12.51 -7.72
CA ALA A 620 -26.57 13.08 -7.86
C ALA A 620 -26.85 13.44 -9.33
N ALA A 621 -25.92 14.15 -9.99
CA ALA A 621 -26.08 14.51 -11.39
C ALA A 621 -26.17 13.28 -12.32
N ALA A 622 -25.36 12.25 -12.08
CA ALA A 622 -25.33 11.05 -12.92
C ALA A 622 -26.58 10.17 -12.76
N LEU A 623 -27.09 10.02 -11.54
CA LEU A 623 -28.21 9.12 -11.22
C LEU A 623 -29.58 9.80 -11.20
N GLU A 624 -29.66 11.12 -11.38
CA GLU A 624 -30.92 11.88 -11.35
C GLU A 624 -32.00 11.32 -12.30
N PRO A 625 -31.73 10.92 -13.56
CA PRO A 625 -32.74 10.31 -14.42
C PRO A 625 -33.33 9.03 -13.84
N ILE A 626 -32.49 8.16 -13.26
CA ILE A 626 -32.92 6.91 -12.61
C ILE A 626 -33.71 7.25 -11.34
N ALA A 627 -33.21 8.16 -10.50
CA ALA A 627 -33.86 8.57 -9.26
C ALA A 627 -35.27 9.12 -9.51
N ARG A 628 -35.44 9.93 -10.56
CA ARG A 628 -36.74 10.45 -10.97
C ARG A 628 -37.68 9.33 -11.40
N TRP A 629 -37.23 8.44 -12.28
CA TRP A 629 -38.04 7.31 -12.74
C TRP A 629 -38.46 6.41 -11.57
N VAL A 630 -37.54 6.08 -10.66
CA VAL A 630 -37.81 5.27 -9.46
C VAL A 630 -38.86 5.92 -8.56
N ARG A 631 -38.76 7.23 -8.32
CA ARG A 631 -39.75 7.97 -7.51
C ARG A 631 -41.13 8.04 -8.18
N THR A 632 -41.18 8.08 -9.52
CA THR A 632 -42.45 8.11 -10.27
C THR A 632 -43.12 6.74 -10.35
N LYS A 633 -42.35 5.66 -10.49
CA LYS A 633 -42.89 4.31 -10.75
C LYS A 633 -42.94 3.42 -9.52
N GLY A 634 -42.02 3.61 -8.58
CA GLY A 634 -41.86 2.78 -7.39
C GLY A 634 -42.71 3.24 -6.21
N ARG A 635 -43.08 2.31 -5.36
CA ARG A 635 -43.72 2.62 -4.07
C ARG A 635 -42.67 2.73 -2.96
N PRO A 636 -42.63 3.83 -2.20
CA PRO A 636 -41.70 3.96 -1.08
C PRO A 636 -42.03 2.91 0.01
N VAL A 637 -40.98 2.25 0.51
CA VAL A 637 -41.07 1.28 1.62
C VAL A 637 -40.98 2.03 2.94
N ASP A 638 -41.92 1.76 3.86
CA ASP A 638 -41.94 2.36 5.20
C ASP A 638 -40.57 2.16 5.89
N PRO A 639 -39.85 3.26 6.22
CA PRO A 639 -38.58 3.22 6.93
C PRO A 639 -38.57 2.36 8.20
N LYS A 640 -39.71 2.23 8.90
CA LYS A 640 -39.83 1.41 10.11
C LYS A 640 -39.55 -0.08 9.86
N LEU A 641 -39.76 -0.56 8.64
CA LEU A 641 -39.55 -1.96 8.27
C LEU A 641 -38.06 -2.31 8.13
N TRP A 642 -37.22 -1.35 7.72
CA TRP A 642 -35.84 -1.63 7.31
C TRP A 642 -34.78 -0.75 7.98
N ARG A 643 -35.16 0.30 8.73
CA ARG A 643 -34.27 1.15 9.55
C ARG A 643 -34.52 0.99 11.04
N LEU A 644 -33.49 1.16 11.87
CA LEU A 644 -33.65 1.20 13.33
C LEU A 644 -34.43 2.44 13.77
N SER A 645 -35.32 2.28 14.74
CA SER A 645 -36.08 3.36 15.37
C SER A 645 -35.14 4.29 16.14
N GLY A 646 -35.28 5.62 15.99
CA GLY A 646 -34.51 6.62 16.76
C GLY A 646 -33.20 7.11 16.11
N ALA A 647 -32.75 6.53 14.99
CA ALA A 647 -31.77 7.21 14.13
C ALA A 647 -32.49 8.39 13.46
N SER A 648 -32.03 9.63 13.66
CA SER A 648 -32.68 10.85 13.15
C SER A 648 -33.27 10.63 11.76
N SER A 649 -34.58 10.43 11.71
CA SER A 649 -35.22 9.69 10.61
C SER A 649 -35.48 10.56 9.38
N SER A 650 -35.21 11.86 9.48
CA SER A 650 -35.48 12.87 8.45
C SER A 650 -34.33 13.86 8.20
N THR A 651 -33.26 13.85 8.99
CA THR A 651 -32.19 14.85 8.84
C THR A 651 -31.12 14.36 7.85
N PRO A 652 -30.79 15.16 6.82
CA PRO A 652 -29.59 14.92 6.02
C PRO A 652 -28.37 14.78 6.93
N TYR A 653 -27.48 13.83 6.64
CA TYR A 653 -26.20 13.77 7.36
C TYR A 653 -25.17 14.59 6.58
N ARG A 654 -24.33 15.33 7.30
CA ARG A 654 -23.30 16.16 6.69
C ARG A 654 -22.01 15.37 6.55
N ILE A 655 -21.41 15.40 5.37
CA ILE A 655 -20.05 14.94 5.13
C ILE A 655 -19.15 16.16 4.91
N ASN A 656 -17.98 16.16 5.54
CA ASN A 656 -16.97 17.18 5.29
C ASN A 656 -16.18 16.78 4.05
N LEU A 657 -16.17 17.62 3.03
CA LEU A 657 -15.47 17.43 1.77
C LEU A 657 -14.29 18.40 1.62
N GLY A 658 -13.46 18.52 2.66
CA GLY A 658 -12.37 19.49 2.71
C GLY A 658 -12.76 20.68 3.56
N ASN A 659 -13.03 21.79 2.89
CA ASN A 659 -13.42 23.05 3.54
C ASN A 659 -14.94 23.25 3.60
N GLU A 660 -15.72 22.33 3.02
CA GLU A 660 -17.17 22.44 2.89
C GLU A 660 -17.87 21.24 3.54
N TRP A 661 -18.99 21.51 4.21
CA TRP A 661 -19.90 20.48 4.71
C TRP A 661 -21.06 20.32 3.74
N VAL A 662 -21.15 19.14 3.13
CA VAL A 662 -22.21 18.81 2.17
C VAL A 662 -23.26 17.93 2.83
N GLU A 663 -24.52 18.28 2.67
CA GLU A 663 -25.65 17.48 3.12
C GLU A 663 -25.90 16.31 2.17
N VAL A 664 -25.95 15.10 2.72
CA VAL A 664 -26.34 13.89 2.00
C VAL A 664 -27.74 13.50 2.46
N PRO A 665 -28.72 13.38 1.55
CA PRO A 665 -30.07 13.00 1.91
C PRO A 665 -30.09 11.60 2.54
N PRO A 666 -31.02 11.33 3.47
CA PRO A 666 -31.20 10.01 4.03
C PRO A 666 -31.54 9.00 2.91
N PRO A 667 -31.14 7.73 3.05
CA PRO A 667 -31.48 6.73 2.04
C PRO A 667 -33.00 6.51 1.99
N GLU A 668 -33.52 6.35 0.77
CA GLU A 668 -34.92 6.05 0.47
C GLU A 668 -34.97 4.66 -0.22
N LEU A 669 -35.85 3.77 0.22
CA LEU A 669 -36.02 2.43 -0.37
C LEU A 669 -37.37 2.35 -1.10
N PHE A 670 -37.36 1.88 -2.34
CA PHE A 670 -38.54 1.73 -3.19
C PHE A 670 -38.75 0.27 -3.59
N ASP A 671 -40.02 -0.17 -3.57
CA ASP A 671 -40.48 -1.45 -4.14
C ASP A 671 -41.07 -1.17 -5.53
N LEU A 672 -40.45 -1.73 -6.57
CA LEU A 672 -40.83 -1.53 -7.96
C LEU A 672 -41.86 -2.54 -8.46
N TRP A 673 -42.18 -3.58 -7.68
CA TRP A 673 -43.22 -4.56 -8.05
C TRP A 673 -44.61 -4.16 -7.54
N ARG A 674 -44.66 -3.09 -6.73
CA ARG A 674 -45.89 -2.46 -6.27
C ARG A 674 -45.97 -1.08 -6.90
N THR A 675 -46.93 -0.88 -7.80
CA THR A 675 -47.13 0.42 -8.45
C THR A 675 -47.50 1.49 -7.42
N ALA A 676 -47.02 2.72 -7.63
CA ALA A 676 -47.54 3.88 -6.92
C ALA A 676 -49.02 4.07 -7.30
N ASN A 677 -49.90 4.13 -6.29
CA ASN A 677 -51.31 4.47 -6.48
C ASN A 677 -51.49 5.97 -6.70
#